data_AF-A0A3L6SN16-F1
#
_entry.id   AF-A0A3L6SN16-F1
#
_cell.length_a   1.000
_cell.length_b   1.000
_cell.length_c   1.000
_cell.angle_alpha   90.00
_cell.angle_beta   90.00
_cell.angle_gamma   90.00
#
_symmetry.space_group_name_H-M   'P 1'
#
loop_
_entity.id
_entity.type
_entity.pdbx_description
1 polymer ?
#
loop_
_entity_poly.entity_id
_entity_poly.type
_entity_poly.pdbx_seq_one_letter_code
_entity_poly.pdbx_strand_id
1 'polypeptide(L)'
;MSLAGSALEAALQAVGRGLDAAGDHRLLYCKGAGRLVALDEDRAQDIPLRSGGVLSSVPPDVAVEQWSSNPVRIRPPVPHGVLPAASDEPFVCSFQQMAEYFNRKSGLLETVPLGSFNSLFSFTGSWKNDAAATKALAVDGYSLPLFRVIIKSDELTLLESVKRAIPNVWDPSALASFIENYGTHIITSVTVGGKDEVYIKQHSSSQLSELEFKNYVREIGRERFSDVENKSNATPINYSEKDMTVIFRRRGGCDLVQSFSDWKGTVASAPDVIGMTFLSIVSLVDDIPGKKHLARAVELYLTYKPPIEELQYFLDFQVPLVWAPAPPGIAGHHRKEPVCPSLQFSLMGPKLFISTEQISVGRRPVVGLKLLLEGAKQNRLTIHLQHLGSLPKIFLPHWDSHITIGPPKWQGPEEQDSRWFEPIKWKNFAHVSTAPIEYTETNITDLSGVYIVTGTQLGVWDFGAKSVLHLKLLFSRVPGCTIRRSVWDHSPSSSSTQRTDESSSSSSDNAKLVKIVDMTETLKGPQDAPGHWLVTGAKLGVEKGRIVTSLPQPSDLGTGIDAFHLPSATNETHGVVFSIVEVPFILDFMCDMEHEEMSKVSEAKIKSDSISMVETRVVGGNTYEVIEGKVDWRGRPALRGRHGGVGNSFFILANFGLENMASLSLAVNLILYFMFVMHIDLAEASNLLTNYMGTSYMVAVLISVFADVFVGRYMTVIISSLIELVGLVLLMLQAHSDRLKPPSCRYPVDPTCQRVHGGNEVHLYLALYLIAIGSAGIKAALPAHCADQFDEKHPEEKLQMSSCFNWLLLSLATGGAISVTVFVYIQDYKGWDRGFAAAAGAMGLALIVFLAGMPRYRFATVQGSSALTEIFQVYVAAFRNRNLPLPENPDELYEISRSKASPDTEFVAHRDKPFRFLDRAAIVQAPKDAAPNPWRQCRVTQVEHAKTVLAMVPIFCSAIIMGTCLAQLQTFSIGQASTMDNWLGKHFQMPVASLPVIPLAILILAVPIYERLFVPFARHLTGIPTGITYFQRVGVGLVLSIVSMAIAAAVEVQRKKVVAKNGMVDMIPVQQHLPMSVFWLAPQFAVFGIADMFTYVGLMEFFYSQAPRALKSMSSSFLWCSLSFGYFMSTIIVQAVNAATKGATASGGWLASKNINRDRLDLFFWLLAVLSALNFFNYLFWASWYKYKPAVPQPEDEQRQQV
;
A
#
# COMPACT_ATOMS: atom_id res chain seq x y z
N MET A 1 13.97 32.50 51.10
CA MET A 1 15.18 32.56 50.26
C MET A 1 14.87 33.27 48.96
N SER A 2 15.84 33.95 48.34
CA SER A 2 15.73 34.34 46.93
C SER A 2 15.87 33.09 46.05
N LEU A 3 15.30 33.10 44.83
CA LEU A 3 15.44 31.99 43.87
C LEU A 3 16.92 31.67 43.54
N ALA A 4 17.78 32.68 43.62
CA ALA A 4 19.23 32.53 43.48
C ALA A 4 19.88 31.68 44.60
N GLY A 5 19.35 31.72 45.83
CA GLY A 5 19.83 30.87 46.93
C GLY A 5 19.54 29.40 46.68
N SER A 6 18.29 29.08 46.32
CA SER A 6 17.85 27.69 46.07
C SER A 6 18.61 27.00 44.93
N ALA A 7 18.96 27.72 43.85
CA ALA A 7 19.74 27.15 42.76
C ALA A 7 21.20 26.85 43.16
N LEU A 8 21.79 27.67 44.03
CA LEU A 8 23.16 27.50 44.52
C LEU A 8 23.26 26.39 45.59
N GLU A 9 22.27 26.29 46.47
CA GLU A 9 22.13 25.19 47.43
C GLU A 9 21.96 23.85 46.71
N ALA A 10 21.11 23.80 45.67
CA ALA A 10 20.94 22.61 44.84
C ALA A 10 22.25 22.20 44.12
N ALA A 11 23.04 23.18 43.65
CA ALA A 11 24.36 22.92 43.07
C ALA A 11 25.35 22.36 44.10
N LEU A 12 25.36 22.87 45.34
CA LEU A 12 26.20 22.36 46.44
C LEU A 12 25.85 20.90 46.79
N GLN A 13 24.57 20.57 46.86
CA GLN A 13 24.10 19.20 47.16
C GLN A 13 24.32 18.21 46.01
N ALA A 14 24.48 18.70 44.78
CA ALA A 14 24.72 17.86 43.59
C ALA A 14 26.19 17.46 43.40
N VAL A 15 27.12 18.32 43.78
CA VAL A 15 28.56 18.05 43.68
C VAL A 15 28.91 16.83 44.54
N GLY A 16 29.67 15.89 43.97
CA GLY A 16 30.03 14.60 44.57
C GLY A 16 28.98 13.49 44.39
N ARG A 17 27.81 13.76 43.80
CA ARG A 17 26.80 12.74 43.47
C ARG A 17 27.08 12.05 42.13
N GLY A 18 26.50 10.87 41.97
CA GLY A 18 26.54 10.13 40.70
C GLY A 18 25.64 10.77 39.63
N LEU A 19 25.99 10.56 38.37
CA LEU A 19 25.17 10.91 37.21
C LEU A 19 25.33 9.84 36.13
N ASP A 20 24.26 9.63 35.38
CA ASP A 20 24.34 8.89 34.13
C ASP A 20 24.68 9.83 32.94
N ALA A 21 25.90 9.69 32.44
CA ALA A 21 26.40 10.41 31.27
C ALA A 21 25.73 10.02 29.94
N ALA A 22 24.96 8.94 29.88
CA ALA A 22 24.12 8.59 28.73
C ALA A 22 22.83 9.45 28.64
N GLY A 23 22.40 10.06 29.75
CA GLY A 23 21.15 10.83 29.90
C GLY A 23 21.30 12.36 29.91
N ASP A 24 20.24 13.05 30.32
CA ASP A 24 20.20 14.53 30.39
C ASP A 24 20.86 15.05 31.69
N HIS A 25 21.73 16.04 31.57
CA HIS A 25 22.51 16.58 32.69
C HIS A 25 21.73 17.68 33.46
N ARG A 26 20.47 17.40 33.81
CA ARG A 26 19.69 18.22 34.77
C ARG A 26 19.84 17.64 36.17
N LEU A 27 19.85 18.50 37.20
CA LEU A 27 20.00 18.10 38.61
C LEU A 27 18.96 17.07 39.08
N LEU A 28 17.78 17.05 38.46
CA LEU A 28 16.73 16.04 38.67
C LEU A 28 17.23 14.59 38.47
N TYR A 29 18.24 14.37 37.63
CA TYR A 29 18.73 13.04 37.25
C TYR A 29 19.98 12.59 38.03
N CYS A 30 20.38 13.32 39.08
CA CYS A 30 21.46 12.89 39.97
C CYS A 30 21.10 11.55 40.65
N LYS A 31 22.02 10.58 40.57
CA LYS A 31 21.90 9.21 41.09
C LYS A 31 22.32 9.12 42.56
N GLY A 32 21.90 8.04 43.23
CA GLY A 32 22.12 7.78 44.65
C GLY A 32 21.37 8.70 45.61
N ALA A 33 21.23 8.31 46.87
CA ALA A 33 20.58 9.12 47.92
C ALA A 33 21.47 10.25 48.48
N GLY A 34 22.77 10.25 48.15
CA GLY A 34 23.76 11.22 48.63
C GLY A 34 25.01 11.22 47.75
N ARG A 35 26.09 11.84 48.25
CA ARG A 35 27.40 11.86 47.56
C ARG A 35 28.01 10.46 47.51
N LEU A 36 28.76 10.17 46.45
CA LEU A 36 29.46 8.89 46.22
C LEU A 36 30.95 8.93 46.60
N VAL A 37 31.46 10.14 46.86
CA VAL A 37 32.82 10.43 47.33
C VAL A 37 32.79 10.94 48.76
N ALA A 38 33.83 10.65 49.53
CA ALA A 38 34.02 11.24 50.85
C ALA A 38 34.43 12.72 50.72
N LEU A 39 33.78 13.61 51.47
CA LEU A 39 34.15 15.02 51.68
C LEU A 39 34.03 15.35 53.18
N ASP A 40 34.83 16.30 53.68
CA ASP A 40 34.92 16.69 55.09
C ASP A 40 33.73 17.57 55.53
N GLU A 41 32.56 16.97 55.72
CA GLU A 41 31.34 17.66 56.18
C GLU A 41 31.50 18.21 57.62
N ASP A 42 32.30 17.56 58.47
CA ASP A 42 32.50 17.94 59.88
C ASP A 42 33.17 19.31 60.05
N ARG A 43 33.85 19.79 59.00
CA ARG A 43 34.52 21.11 58.95
C ARG A 43 33.87 22.10 57.98
N ALA A 44 32.60 21.88 57.64
CA ALA A 44 31.84 22.75 56.76
C ALA A 44 31.71 24.20 57.32
N GLN A 45 31.76 25.18 56.43
CA GLN A 45 31.77 26.61 56.74
C GLN A 45 30.73 27.38 55.91
N ASP A 46 30.29 28.51 56.44
CA ASP A 46 29.32 29.39 55.79
C ASP A 46 30.03 30.43 54.91
N ILE A 47 29.67 30.51 53.63
CA ILE A 47 30.32 31.39 52.64
C ILE A 47 29.41 32.59 52.29
N PRO A 48 29.86 33.85 52.51
CA PRO A 48 29.08 35.02 52.14
C PRO A 48 29.06 35.27 50.62
N LEU A 49 27.89 35.65 50.09
CA LEU A 49 27.67 35.88 48.66
C LEU A 49 27.67 37.38 48.33
N ARG A 50 28.36 37.77 47.24
CA ARG A 50 28.43 39.17 46.77
C ARG A 50 27.08 39.78 46.40
N SER A 51 26.08 38.95 46.08
CA SER A 51 24.71 39.36 45.76
C SER A 51 23.83 39.63 46.99
N GLY A 52 24.36 39.46 48.20
CA GLY A 52 23.59 39.39 49.44
C GLY A 52 23.09 37.97 49.72
N GLY A 53 23.27 37.51 50.97
CA GLY A 53 23.00 36.15 51.40
C GLY A 53 24.27 35.39 51.84
N VAL A 54 24.06 34.24 52.46
CA VAL A 54 25.11 33.32 52.92
C VAL A 54 24.74 31.92 52.43
N LEU A 55 25.70 31.21 51.84
CA LEU A 55 25.56 29.80 51.51
C LEU A 55 26.10 28.99 52.71
N SER A 56 25.21 28.31 53.42
CA SER A 56 25.57 27.58 54.63
C SER A 56 26.17 26.20 54.36
N SER A 57 26.99 25.70 55.28
CA SER A 57 27.47 24.31 55.32
C SER A 57 28.23 23.87 54.06
N VAL A 58 29.23 24.63 53.61
CA VAL A 58 30.12 24.27 52.50
C VAL A 58 31.36 23.53 53.03
N PRO A 59 31.62 22.26 52.62
CA PRO A 59 32.84 21.54 53.02
C PRO A 59 34.13 22.24 52.55
N PRO A 60 35.27 22.07 53.26
CA PRO A 60 36.54 22.68 52.86
C PRO A 60 37.06 22.14 51.52
N ASP A 61 36.67 20.93 51.14
CA ASP A 61 36.95 20.31 49.84
C ASP A 61 36.18 20.95 48.68
N VAL A 62 35.22 21.84 48.96
CA VAL A 62 34.34 22.46 47.97
C VAL A 62 34.58 23.96 47.91
N ALA A 63 34.80 24.49 46.70
CA ALA A 63 34.97 25.91 46.46
C ALA A 63 33.80 26.50 45.66
N VAL A 64 33.48 27.76 45.97
CA VAL A 64 32.46 28.55 45.27
C VAL A 64 33.13 29.74 44.59
N GLU A 65 33.29 29.67 43.27
CA GLU A 65 33.75 30.77 42.43
C GLU A 65 32.58 31.73 42.13
N GLN A 66 32.83 33.05 42.13
CA GLN A 66 31.81 34.09 41.89
C GLN A 66 32.25 35.02 40.74
N TRP A 67 31.43 35.15 39.69
CA TRP A 67 31.73 35.94 38.49
C TRP A 67 31.14 37.36 38.55
N SER A 68 31.61 38.22 37.65
CA SER A 68 30.92 39.47 37.31
C SER A 68 29.81 39.20 36.29
N SER A 69 28.73 39.99 36.32
CA SER A 69 27.49 39.80 35.53
C SER A 69 27.63 40.06 34.01
N ASN A 70 28.80 39.81 33.43
CA ASN A 70 29.10 40.05 32.04
C ASN A 70 28.84 38.79 31.18
N PRO A 71 28.11 38.90 30.06
CA PRO A 71 27.84 37.77 29.18
C PRO A 71 29.10 37.36 28.40
N VAL A 72 29.43 36.07 28.47
CA VAL A 72 30.49 35.44 27.69
C VAL A 72 29.85 34.80 26.45
N ARG A 73 30.23 35.25 25.25
CA ARG A 73 29.81 34.59 23.99
C ARG A 73 30.44 33.21 23.91
N ILE A 74 29.62 32.21 23.60
CA ILE A 74 30.00 30.80 23.63
C ILE A 74 30.74 30.48 22.33
N ARG A 75 32.04 30.22 22.46
CA ARG A 75 32.90 29.82 21.33
C ARG A 75 33.56 28.48 21.64
N PRO A 76 33.46 27.49 20.74
CA PRO A 76 34.32 26.31 20.79
C PRO A 76 35.78 26.69 20.48
N PRO A 77 36.77 26.08 21.16
CA PRO A 77 38.17 26.31 20.86
C PRO A 77 38.50 25.75 19.46
N VAL A 78 39.17 26.57 18.65
CA VAL A 78 39.66 26.15 17.32
C VAL A 78 40.72 25.04 17.51
N PRO A 79 40.70 23.96 16.72
CA PRO A 79 41.73 22.91 16.80
C PRO A 79 43.14 23.47 16.60
N HIS A 80 44.12 22.92 17.32
CA HIS A 80 45.51 23.34 17.21
C HIS A 80 46.02 23.23 15.76
N GLY A 81 46.54 24.35 15.22
CA GLY A 81 47.13 24.42 13.88
C GLY A 81 46.40 25.34 12.90
N VAL A 82 45.20 25.85 13.23
CA VAL A 82 44.46 26.80 12.37
C VAL A 82 44.50 28.22 12.97
N LEU A 83 44.76 29.22 12.12
CA LEU A 83 44.72 30.63 12.49
C LEU A 83 43.34 31.01 13.08
N PRO A 84 43.27 31.82 14.15
CA PRO A 84 41.99 32.27 14.68
C PRO A 84 41.24 33.07 13.63
N ALA A 85 40.03 32.63 13.28
CA ALA A 85 39.15 33.32 12.36
C ALA A 85 38.77 34.72 12.90
N ALA A 86 38.37 35.62 11.99
CA ALA A 86 37.92 36.97 12.36
C ALA A 86 36.77 36.93 13.39
N SER A 87 36.63 37.99 14.18
CA SER A 87 35.83 38.04 15.42
C SER A 87 34.36 37.63 15.32
N ASP A 88 33.79 37.59 14.12
CA ASP A 88 32.36 37.42 13.81
C ASP A 88 32.06 36.22 12.87
N GLU A 89 33.01 35.29 12.72
CA GLU A 89 32.78 34.01 12.04
C GLU A 89 32.03 33.00 12.96
N PRO A 90 30.88 32.44 12.53
CA PRO A 90 30.16 31.45 13.31
C PRO A 90 30.81 30.06 13.25
N PHE A 91 30.75 29.33 14.36
CA PHE A 91 31.37 28.02 14.48
C PHE A 91 30.49 26.91 13.87
N VAL A 92 31.04 26.25 12.84
CA VAL A 92 30.43 25.13 12.10
C VAL A 92 31.42 23.98 12.08
N CYS A 93 30.99 22.76 12.41
CA CYS A 93 31.86 21.58 12.45
C CYS A 93 31.09 20.26 12.18
N SER A 94 31.82 19.14 12.10
CA SER A 94 31.20 17.81 11.96
C SER A 94 30.56 17.33 13.27
N PHE A 95 29.69 16.31 13.18
CA PHE A 95 29.07 15.66 14.36
C PHE A 95 30.11 15.25 15.42
N GLN A 96 31.22 14.63 14.99
CA GLN A 96 32.26 14.14 15.90
C GLN A 96 33.05 15.28 16.57
N GLN A 97 33.37 16.35 15.83
CA GLN A 97 34.01 17.55 16.38
C GLN A 97 33.11 18.26 17.40
N MET A 98 31.80 18.29 17.14
CA MET A 98 30.84 18.88 18.07
C MET A 98 30.68 18.05 19.34
N ALA A 99 30.59 16.71 19.21
CA ALA A 99 30.56 15.80 20.35
C ALA A 99 31.82 15.95 21.23
N GLU A 100 33.01 15.97 20.62
CA GLU A 100 34.28 16.18 21.34
C GLU A 100 34.32 17.52 22.09
N TYR A 101 33.77 18.59 21.51
CA TYR A 101 33.63 19.88 22.22
C TYR A 101 32.73 19.77 23.45
N PHE A 102 31.56 19.14 23.34
CA PHE A 102 30.65 18.97 24.49
C PHE A 102 31.25 18.08 25.57
N ASN A 103 31.96 17.02 25.18
CA ASN A 103 32.67 16.14 26.10
C ASN A 103 33.76 16.88 26.87
N ARG A 104 34.64 17.62 26.17
CA ARG A 104 35.68 18.45 26.80
C ARG A 104 35.12 19.55 27.69
N LYS A 105 34.01 20.19 27.28
CA LYS A 105 33.28 21.18 28.10
C LYS A 105 32.74 20.58 29.40
N SER A 106 32.47 19.29 29.41
CA SER A 106 32.07 18.50 30.59
C SER A 106 33.24 17.81 31.31
N GLY A 107 34.49 18.09 30.95
CA GLY A 107 35.68 17.53 31.60
C GLY A 107 36.09 16.13 31.13
N LEU A 108 35.49 15.60 30.05
CA LEU A 108 35.71 14.25 29.55
C LEU A 108 36.52 14.25 28.25
N LEU A 109 37.40 13.25 28.10
CA LEU A 109 38.27 13.05 26.93
C LEU A 109 37.73 11.99 25.94
N GLU A 110 36.56 11.42 26.23
CA GLU A 110 35.96 10.36 25.42
C GLU A 110 35.45 10.87 24.07
N THR A 111 35.40 9.99 23.07
CA THR A 111 34.89 10.28 21.71
C THR A 111 33.40 9.95 21.52
N VAL A 112 32.80 9.25 22.49
CA VAL A 112 31.38 8.86 22.46
C VAL A 112 30.52 10.06 22.88
N PRO A 113 29.48 10.45 22.13
CA PRO A 113 28.70 11.64 22.45
C PRO A 113 27.89 11.48 23.75
N LEU A 114 27.98 12.46 24.65
CA LEU A 114 27.23 12.49 25.91
C LEU A 114 25.71 12.61 25.69
N GLY A 115 24.92 12.20 26.68
CA GLY A 115 23.46 12.35 26.67
C GLY A 115 23.00 13.81 26.62
N SER A 116 23.72 14.73 27.26
CA SER A 116 23.45 16.17 27.11
C SER A 116 23.63 16.68 25.67
N PHE A 117 24.66 16.23 24.95
CA PHE A 117 24.84 16.57 23.53
C PHE A 117 23.65 16.07 22.71
N ASN A 118 23.19 14.84 22.96
CA ASN A 118 22.00 14.29 22.32
C ASN A 118 20.74 15.14 22.63
N SER A 119 20.49 15.47 23.90
CA SER A 119 19.34 16.28 24.35
C SER A 119 19.33 17.71 23.77
N LEU A 120 20.51 18.33 23.62
CA LEU A 120 20.63 19.70 23.13
C LEU A 120 20.36 19.81 21.62
N PHE A 121 20.82 18.84 20.83
CA PHE A 121 20.54 18.76 19.38
C PHE A 121 19.29 17.93 19.01
N SER A 122 18.54 17.45 20.01
CA SER A 122 17.36 16.57 19.84
C SER A 122 17.66 15.28 19.05
N PHE A 123 18.82 14.66 19.30
CA PHE A 123 19.16 13.34 18.81
C PHE A 123 18.53 12.26 19.69
N THR A 124 17.83 11.30 19.07
CA THR A 124 17.07 10.24 19.75
C THR A 124 17.39 8.83 19.25
N GLY A 125 18.36 8.69 18.33
CA GLY A 125 18.72 7.41 17.73
C GLY A 125 20.04 6.84 18.26
N SER A 126 20.51 5.79 17.58
CA SER A 126 21.91 5.37 17.69
C SER A 126 22.80 6.52 17.19
N TRP A 127 23.84 6.88 17.93
CA TRP A 127 24.70 8.01 17.58
C TRP A 127 25.42 7.82 16.22
N LYS A 128 25.58 6.58 15.75
CA LYS A 128 26.10 6.26 14.41
C LYS A 128 25.12 6.69 13.32
N ASN A 129 23.81 6.52 13.56
CA ASN A 129 22.75 6.95 12.65
C ASN A 129 22.66 8.48 12.64
N ASP A 130 22.65 9.07 13.83
CA ASP A 130 22.56 10.52 14.01
C ASP A 130 23.76 11.23 13.39
N ALA A 131 24.96 10.64 13.46
CA ALA A 131 26.13 11.08 12.72
C ALA A 131 25.94 10.96 11.18
N ALA A 132 25.48 9.80 10.68
CA ALA A 132 25.25 9.59 9.24
C ALA A 132 24.13 10.49 8.65
N ALA A 133 23.16 10.87 9.48
CA ALA A 133 22.07 11.78 9.12
C ALA A 133 22.45 13.27 9.24
N THR A 134 23.63 13.60 9.76
CA THR A 134 24.06 14.97 10.05
C THR A 134 25.23 15.40 9.17
N LYS A 135 25.05 16.46 8.39
CA LYS A 135 26.08 17.05 7.52
C LYS A 135 27.04 17.95 8.31
N ALA A 136 26.49 18.85 9.12
CA ALA A 136 27.23 19.78 9.96
C ALA A 136 26.37 20.23 11.16
N LEU A 137 27.04 20.66 12.24
CA LEU A 137 26.43 21.24 13.43
C LEU A 137 27.03 22.62 13.73
N ALA A 138 26.23 23.49 14.32
CA ALA A 138 26.63 24.81 14.77
C ALA A 138 25.98 25.19 16.11
N VAL A 139 26.66 26.04 16.87
CA VAL A 139 26.16 26.65 18.12
C VAL A 139 26.61 28.12 18.15
N ASP A 140 25.69 29.02 18.49
CA ASP A 140 25.99 30.41 18.87
C ASP A 140 25.12 30.81 20.07
N GLY A 141 25.58 31.76 20.87
CA GLY A 141 24.87 32.19 22.08
C GLY A 141 25.75 32.79 23.17
N TYR A 142 25.13 33.11 24.30
CA TYR A 142 25.76 33.77 25.42
C TYR A 142 25.48 33.04 26.75
N SER A 143 26.50 33.03 27.61
CA SER A 143 26.45 32.47 28.95
C SER A 143 26.79 33.57 29.97
N LEU A 144 25.92 33.80 30.96
CA LEU A 144 26.20 34.55 32.18
C LEU A 144 26.40 33.58 33.35
N PRO A 145 27.62 33.05 33.59
CA PRO A 145 27.91 32.40 34.85
C PRO A 145 27.83 33.42 35.99
N LEU A 146 27.21 33.04 37.11
CA LEU A 146 27.20 33.83 38.34
C LEU A 146 28.03 33.13 39.42
N PHE A 147 27.81 31.82 39.59
CA PHE A 147 28.47 31.00 40.59
C PHE A 147 28.94 29.67 39.97
N ARG A 148 29.97 29.06 40.55
CA ARG A 148 30.38 27.68 40.24
C ARG A 148 30.87 27.00 41.48
N VAL A 149 30.27 25.85 41.80
CA VAL A 149 30.64 24.98 42.91
C VAL A 149 31.56 23.89 42.36
N ILE A 150 32.74 23.68 42.95
CA ILE A 150 33.81 22.81 42.43
C ILE A 150 34.43 21.99 43.57
N ILE A 151 34.68 20.69 43.37
CA ILE A 151 35.55 19.91 44.25
C ILE A 151 37.02 20.27 44.00
N LYS A 152 37.73 20.67 45.06
CA LYS A 152 39.17 20.99 45.06
C LYS A 152 40.08 19.84 45.50
N SER A 153 39.52 18.75 46.03
CA SER A 153 40.33 17.59 46.46
C SER A 153 40.97 16.89 45.26
N ASP A 154 42.31 16.81 45.26
CA ASP A 154 43.10 16.10 44.25
C ASP A 154 43.01 14.56 44.41
N GLU A 155 42.65 14.07 45.61
CA GLU A 155 42.53 12.63 45.95
C GLU A 155 41.08 12.25 46.30
N LEU A 156 40.19 12.32 45.32
CA LEU A 156 38.81 11.87 45.48
C LEU A 156 38.75 10.35 45.70
N THR A 157 38.16 9.92 46.82
CA THR A 157 37.96 8.50 47.14
C THR A 157 36.47 8.13 47.12
N LEU A 158 36.15 7.03 46.42
CA LEU A 158 34.81 6.45 46.47
C LEU A 158 34.47 5.95 47.88
N LEU A 159 33.24 6.17 48.30
CA LEU A 159 32.71 5.58 49.53
C LEU A 159 32.78 4.05 49.48
N GLU A 160 33.16 3.46 50.60
CA GLU A 160 33.36 2.03 50.77
C GLU A 160 32.09 1.19 50.47
N SER A 161 30.90 1.77 50.68
CA SER A 161 29.61 1.20 50.27
C SER A 161 29.48 1.05 48.74
N VAL A 162 30.01 2.01 47.98
CA VAL A 162 30.00 1.98 46.50
C VAL A 162 31.01 0.96 46.00
N LYS A 163 32.22 0.89 46.60
CA LYS A 163 33.25 -0.09 46.23
C LYS A 163 32.76 -1.54 46.36
N ARG A 164 32.03 -1.85 47.44
CA ARG A 164 31.46 -3.19 47.69
C ARG A 164 30.34 -3.61 46.73
N ALA A 165 29.73 -2.67 46.01
CA ALA A 165 28.68 -2.97 45.04
C ALA A 165 29.23 -3.45 43.68
N ILE A 166 30.57 -3.46 43.49
CA ILE A 166 31.20 -3.87 42.23
C ILE A 166 31.40 -5.40 42.22
N PRO A 167 30.82 -6.15 41.26
CA PRO A 167 30.92 -7.61 41.23
C PRO A 167 32.31 -8.09 40.78
N ASN A 168 32.82 -9.13 41.45
CA ASN A 168 34.14 -9.73 41.16
C ASN A 168 34.20 -10.62 39.91
N VAL A 169 33.05 -10.87 39.26
CA VAL A 169 32.91 -11.67 38.05
C VAL A 169 31.99 -10.95 37.05
N TRP A 170 31.94 -11.41 35.80
CA TRP A 170 30.95 -10.91 34.83
C TRP A 170 29.55 -11.34 35.25
N ASP A 171 28.86 -10.45 35.97
CA ASP A 171 27.47 -10.64 36.38
C ASP A 171 26.56 -9.54 35.81
N PRO A 172 25.85 -9.82 34.69
CA PRO A 172 25.02 -8.86 33.99
C PRO A 172 24.03 -8.07 34.86
N SER A 173 23.39 -8.73 35.83
CA SER A 173 22.37 -8.10 36.68
C SER A 173 23.00 -7.15 37.70
N ALA A 174 24.04 -7.58 38.42
CA ALA A 174 24.78 -6.72 39.35
C ALA A 174 25.46 -5.53 38.66
N LEU A 175 26.02 -5.73 37.45
CA LEU A 175 26.63 -4.66 36.65
C LEU A 175 25.59 -3.62 36.18
N ALA A 176 24.42 -4.07 35.74
CA ALA A 176 23.32 -3.17 35.36
C ALA A 176 22.79 -2.38 36.56
N SER A 177 22.53 -3.06 37.69
CA SER A 177 22.06 -2.45 38.92
C SER A 177 23.07 -1.44 39.51
N PHE A 178 24.38 -1.68 39.37
CA PHE A 178 25.40 -0.71 39.74
C PHE A 178 25.26 0.59 38.94
N ILE A 179 25.16 0.50 37.61
CA ILE A 179 25.01 1.66 36.72
C ILE A 179 23.68 2.38 36.97
N GLU A 180 22.61 1.65 37.24
CA GLU A 180 21.30 2.23 37.55
C GLU A 180 21.31 3.05 38.85
N ASN A 181 21.93 2.52 39.92
CA ASN A 181 21.93 3.12 41.25
C ASN A 181 22.96 4.25 41.43
N TYR A 182 24.16 4.09 40.85
CA TYR A 182 25.29 5.00 41.05
C TYR A 182 25.61 5.85 39.81
N GLY A 183 25.09 5.50 38.64
CA GLY A 183 25.44 6.15 37.37
C GLY A 183 26.76 5.63 36.79
N THR A 184 27.32 6.40 35.85
CA THR A 184 28.62 6.11 35.21
C THR A 184 29.72 7.08 35.63
N HIS A 185 29.33 8.26 36.09
CA HIS A 185 30.21 9.39 36.37
C HIS A 185 29.82 10.12 37.66
N ILE A 186 30.74 10.90 38.22
CA ILE A 186 30.53 11.75 39.41
C ILE A 186 30.61 13.22 39.02
N ILE A 187 29.71 14.04 39.57
CA ILE A 187 29.67 15.49 39.35
C ILE A 187 30.81 16.17 40.12
N THR A 188 31.79 16.75 39.42
CA THR A 188 32.95 17.44 40.01
C THR A 188 32.80 18.95 40.07
N SER A 189 31.97 19.55 39.22
CA SER A 189 31.54 20.94 39.37
C SER A 189 30.17 21.21 38.77
N VAL A 190 29.50 22.25 39.27
CA VAL A 190 28.20 22.75 38.80
C VAL A 190 28.26 24.28 38.66
N THR A 191 27.91 24.81 37.49
CA THR A 191 27.88 26.25 37.20
C THR A 191 26.43 26.75 37.18
N VAL A 192 26.14 27.79 37.96
CA VAL A 192 24.83 28.42 38.12
C VAL A 192 24.83 29.83 37.52
N GLY A 193 23.79 30.20 36.80
CA GLY A 193 23.64 31.51 36.15
C GLY A 193 22.53 31.53 35.11
N GLY A 194 22.77 32.20 33.99
CA GLY A 194 21.85 32.25 32.85
C GLY A 194 22.54 31.95 31.52
N LYS A 195 21.79 31.46 30.53
CA LYS A 195 22.29 31.06 29.23
C LYS A 195 21.19 31.18 28.17
N ASP A 196 21.52 31.74 27.00
CA ASP A 196 20.63 31.78 25.83
C ASP A 196 21.44 31.37 24.59
N GLU A 197 21.08 30.22 24.01
CA GLU A 197 21.80 29.53 22.94
C GLU A 197 20.88 29.14 21.78
N VAL A 198 21.48 29.09 20.60
CA VAL A 198 20.88 28.51 19.39
C VAL A 198 21.74 27.35 18.92
N TYR A 199 21.12 26.18 18.80
CA TYR A 199 21.71 24.96 18.27
C TYR A 199 21.16 24.72 16.87
N ILE A 200 22.03 24.50 15.89
CA ILE A 200 21.62 24.36 14.49
C ILE A 200 22.20 23.06 13.92
N LYS A 201 21.32 22.20 13.42
CA LYS A 201 21.64 20.93 12.75
C LYS A 201 21.38 21.05 11.25
N GLN A 202 22.41 20.81 10.45
CA GLN A 202 22.27 20.60 9.01
C GLN A 202 22.12 19.10 8.72
N HIS A 203 20.99 18.68 8.15
CA HIS A 203 20.76 17.28 7.80
C HIS A 203 21.55 16.88 6.56
N SER A 204 21.85 15.59 6.38
CA SER A 204 22.61 15.06 5.25
C SER A 204 21.93 15.25 3.88
N SER A 205 20.62 15.49 3.86
CA SER A 205 19.85 15.88 2.66
C SER A 205 20.04 17.35 2.23
N SER A 206 20.50 18.21 3.13
CA SER A 206 20.59 19.67 2.90
C SER A 206 21.58 20.00 1.80
N GLN A 207 21.11 20.71 0.78
CA GLN A 207 21.88 21.08 -0.41
C GLN A 207 22.85 22.26 -0.17
N LEU A 208 22.72 22.98 0.94
CA LEU A 208 23.57 24.16 1.23
C LEU A 208 25.05 23.78 1.32
N SER A 209 25.91 24.63 0.75
CA SER A 209 27.35 24.61 0.99
C SER A 209 27.69 25.04 2.42
N GLU A 210 28.91 24.72 2.87
CA GLU A 210 29.39 25.12 4.20
C GLU A 210 29.40 26.65 4.39
N LEU A 211 29.68 27.42 3.32
CA LEU A 211 29.69 28.88 3.34
C LEU A 211 28.28 29.47 3.51
N GLU A 212 27.30 28.92 2.80
CA GLU A 212 25.89 29.33 2.96
C GLU A 212 25.35 28.95 4.34
N PHE A 213 25.73 27.78 4.86
CA PHE A 213 25.39 27.36 6.22
C PHE A 213 26.01 28.31 7.27
N LYS A 214 27.29 28.67 7.14
CA LYS A 214 27.93 29.70 7.99
C LYS A 214 27.19 31.04 7.92
N ASN A 215 26.85 31.53 6.73
CA ASN A 215 26.10 32.78 6.58
C ASN A 215 24.72 32.73 7.28
N TYR A 216 24.02 31.60 7.17
CA TYR A 216 22.72 31.37 7.83
C TYR A 216 22.82 31.35 9.36
N VAL A 217 23.84 30.69 9.92
CA VAL A 217 24.11 30.73 11.38
C VAL A 217 24.38 32.16 11.85
N ARG A 218 25.16 32.95 11.07
CA ARG A 218 25.45 34.36 11.39
C ARG A 218 24.19 35.22 11.41
N GLU A 219 23.26 34.98 10.49
CA GLU A 219 22.00 35.72 10.40
C GLU A 219 21.08 35.45 11.59
N ILE A 220 20.90 34.17 11.97
CA ILE A 220 20.10 33.78 13.14
C ILE A 220 20.71 34.34 14.43
N GLY A 221 22.03 34.25 14.61
CA GLY A 221 22.72 34.82 15.76
C GLY A 221 22.52 36.34 15.87
N ARG A 222 22.62 37.07 14.75
CA ARG A 222 22.36 38.51 14.71
C ARG A 222 20.91 38.83 15.07
N GLU A 223 19.93 38.13 14.48
CA GLU A 223 18.50 38.37 14.75
C GLU A 223 18.12 38.08 16.21
N ARG A 224 18.72 37.05 16.82
CA ARG A 224 18.44 36.64 18.21
C ARG A 224 19.08 37.56 19.26
N PHE A 225 20.25 38.14 18.98
CA PHE A 225 21.08 38.81 19.98
C PHE A 225 21.39 40.29 19.72
N SER A 226 20.79 40.93 18.70
CA SER A 226 20.97 42.38 18.45
C SER A 226 19.84 43.24 19.00
N ASP A 227 20.17 44.25 19.81
CA ASP A 227 19.25 45.26 20.32
C ASP A 227 19.26 46.52 19.42
N VAL A 228 18.32 46.64 18.47
CA VAL A 228 18.16 47.87 17.66
C VAL A 228 16.67 48.14 17.36
N GLU A 229 16.21 49.34 17.71
CA GLU A 229 14.83 49.86 17.58
C GLU A 229 14.37 50.16 16.12
N ASN A 230 14.81 49.38 15.12
CA ASN A 230 14.41 49.57 13.72
C ASN A 230 13.98 48.25 13.07
N LYS A 231 12.84 47.72 13.51
CA LYS A 231 12.09 46.68 12.77
C LYS A 231 11.03 47.32 11.86
N SER A 232 11.47 47.92 10.76
CA SER A 232 10.60 48.20 9.61
C SER A 232 10.80 47.14 8.53
N ASN A 233 9.72 46.43 8.20
CA ASN A 233 9.57 45.57 7.00
C ASN A 233 10.63 44.46 6.79
N ALA A 234 10.98 43.70 7.82
CA ALA A 234 11.60 42.38 7.65
C ALA A 234 10.52 41.28 7.73
N THR A 235 10.34 40.53 6.64
CA THR A 235 9.50 39.32 6.63
C THR A 235 10.10 38.24 7.53
N PRO A 236 9.29 37.48 8.30
CA PRO A 236 9.82 36.39 9.12
C PRO A 236 10.49 35.33 8.22
N ILE A 237 11.75 35.01 8.51
CA ILE A 237 12.54 34.05 7.73
C ILE A 237 12.00 32.65 7.99
N ASN A 238 11.52 31.97 6.95
CA ASN A 238 10.96 30.63 7.07
C ASN A 238 12.07 29.56 7.23
N TYR A 239 12.53 29.36 8.46
CA TYR A 239 13.70 28.53 8.77
C TYR A 239 13.55 27.03 8.38
N SER A 240 12.33 26.56 8.08
CA SER A 240 12.05 25.15 7.75
C SER A 240 12.33 24.76 6.29
N GLU A 241 12.54 25.72 5.37
CA GLU A 241 12.64 25.45 3.92
C GLU A 241 13.98 24.84 3.45
N LYS A 242 14.97 24.64 4.33
CA LYS A 242 16.37 24.39 3.94
C LYS A 242 17.01 23.10 4.49
N ASP A 243 16.20 22.13 4.92
CA ASP A 243 16.66 20.88 5.56
C ASP A 243 17.61 21.13 6.75
N MET A 244 17.18 22.03 7.65
CA MET A 244 17.89 22.37 8.87
C MET A 244 16.95 22.38 10.07
N THR A 245 17.45 22.01 11.24
CA THR A 245 16.72 22.13 12.51
C THR A 245 17.41 23.19 13.37
N VAL A 246 16.66 24.20 13.78
CA VAL A 246 17.10 25.29 14.66
C VAL A 246 16.41 25.11 16.01
N ILE A 247 17.19 25.03 17.09
CA ILE A 247 16.70 24.77 18.45
C ILE A 247 17.19 25.89 19.36
N PHE A 248 16.26 26.72 19.83
CA PHE A 248 16.54 27.75 20.83
C PHE A 248 16.48 27.13 22.23
N ARG A 249 17.52 27.34 23.04
CA ARG A 249 17.61 26.85 24.43
C ARG A 249 18.01 28.00 25.33
N ARG A 250 17.11 28.39 26.22
CA ARG A 250 17.33 29.35 27.30
C ARG A 250 17.25 28.63 28.65
N ARG A 251 18.07 29.03 29.63
CA ARG A 251 18.03 28.59 31.02
C ARG A 251 18.45 29.73 31.94
N GLY A 252 17.76 29.89 33.07
CA GLY A 252 17.97 30.98 34.01
C GLY A 252 17.48 32.33 33.48
N GLY A 253 17.03 33.20 34.38
CA GLY A 253 16.27 34.42 34.04
C GLY A 253 14.79 34.12 33.78
N CYS A 254 14.05 35.16 33.35
CA CYS A 254 12.62 35.06 33.08
C CYS A 254 12.37 34.74 31.59
N ASP A 255 11.80 33.56 31.30
CA ASP A 255 11.52 33.10 29.93
C ASP A 255 10.46 33.91 29.19
N LEU A 256 9.63 34.70 29.90
CA LEU A 256 8.61 35.57 29.30
C LEU A 256 9.20 36.79 28.58
N VAL A 257 10.48 37.10 28.80
CA VAL A 257 11.14 38.30 28.25
C VAL A 257 11.75 37.98 26.89
N GLN A 258 11.26 38.62 25.82
CA GLN A 258 11.73 38.29 24.46
C GLN A 258 13.12 38.85 24.13
N SER A 259 13.40 40.10 24.52
CA SER A 259 14.68 40.78 24.29
C SER A 259 15.83 40.13 25.05
N PHE A 260 17.01 40.06 24.42
CA PHE A 260 18.22 39.54 25.04
C PHE A 260 18.75 40.47 26.15
N SER A 261 18.75 41.79 25.92
CA SER A 261 19.19 42.76 26.94
C SER A 261 18.27 42.80 28.15
N ASP A 262 16.95 42.68 27.96
CA ASP A 262 16.01 42.64 29.08
C ASP A 262 16.11 41.30 29.84
N TRP A 263 16.22 40.17 29.12
CA TRP A 263 16.42 38.85 29.74
C TRP A 263 17.68 38.83 30.60
N LYS A 264 18.80 39.38 30.11
CA LYS A 264 20.06 39.52 30.85
C LYS A 264 19.87 40.19 32.21
N GLY A 265 18.99 41.20 32.30
CA GLY A 265 18.65 41.88 33.57
C GLY A 265 17.96 40.97 34.59
N THR A 266 17.26 39.93 34.14
CA THR A 266 16.52 38.99 35.01
C THR A 266 17.35 37.80 35.52
N VAL A 267 18.50 37.51 34.91
CA VAL A 267 19.31 36.31 35.25
C VAL A 267 19.75 36.30 36.73
N ALA A 268 20.06 37.46 37.30
CA ALA A 268 20.48 37.54 38.71
C ALA A 268 19.35 37.26 39.71
N SER A 269 18.08 37.46 39.33
CA SER A 269 16.94 37.23 40.22
C SER A 269 16.42 35.78 40.18
N ALA A 270 16.66 35.05 39.08
CA ALA A 270 16.21 33.67 38.89
C ALA A 270 17.24 32.81 38.12
N PRO A 271 18.47 32.58 38.64
CA PRO A 271 19.48 31.78 37.96
C PRO A 271 19.18 30.27 38.04
N ASP A 272 19.72 29.51 37.09
CA ASP A 272 19.57 28.06 36.96
C ASP A 272 20.93 27.39 36.66
N VAL A 273 21.00 26.06 36.62
CA VAL A 273 22.22 25.31 36.26
C VAL A 273 22.45 25.34 34.75
N ILE A 274 23.59 25.94 34.38
CA ILE A 274 24.00 26.21 32.99
C ILE A 274 25.18 25.35 32.52
N GLY A 275 25.82 24.58 33.41
CA GLY A 275 26.89 23.64 33.08
C GLY A 275 27.30 22.74 34.25
N MET A 276 27.92 21.61 33.93
CA MET A 276 28.49 20.65 34.89
C MET A 276 29.76 20.01 34.33
N THR A 277 30.65 19.54 35.20
CA THR A 277 31.80 18.69 34.83
C THR A 277 31.77 17.36 35.57
N PHE A 278 32.40 16.34 34.98
CA PHE A 278 32.32 14.96 35.45
C PHE A 278 33.68 14.28 35.56
N LEU A 279 33.71 13.20 36.34
CA LEU A 279 34.82 12.25 36.43
C LEU A 279 34.27 10.82 36.38
N SER A 280 34.91 9.91 35.65
CA SER A 280 34.42 8.52 35.51
C SER A 280 34.48 7.79 36.85
N ILE A 281 33.42 7.08 37.23
CA ILE A 281 33.44 6.26 38.46
C ILE A 281 34.56 5.22 38.36
N VAL A 282 34.78 4.65 37.18
CA VAL A 282 35.80 3.63 36.90
C VAL A 282 37.23 4.12 37.17
N SER A 283 37.51 5.42 37.01
CA SER A 283 38.85 5.97 37.32
C SER A 283 39.12 6.07 38.83
N LEU A 284 38.08 6.11 39.66
CA LEU A 284 38.18 6.20 41.13
C LEU A 284 38.10 4.83 41.84
N VAL A 285 37.93 3.75 41.08
CA VAL A 285 37.96 2.37 41.60
C VAL A 285 39.40 1.89 41.69
N ASP A 286 39.80 1.36 42.85
CA ASP A 286 41.12 0.73 43.07
C ASP A 286 41.33 -0.48 42.12
N ASP A 287 42.53 -1.07 42.05
CA ASP A 287 42.79 -2.21 41.14
C ASP A 287 42.21 -3.56 41.66
N ILE A 288 40.89 -3.59 41.85
CA ILE A 288 40.12 -4.78 42.20
C ILE A 288 39.72 -5.57 40.95
N PRO A 289 39.56 -6.92 41.03
CA PRO A 289 39.22 -7.75 39.87
C PRO A 289 37.97 -7.28 39.10
N GLY A 290 36.94 -6.83 39.84
CA GLY A 290 35.69 -6.31 39.28
C GLY A 290 35.83 -5.05 38.43
N LYS A 291 36.93 -4.28 38.57
CA LYS A 291 37.16 -3.05 37.81
C LYS A 291 37.12 -3.27 36.30
N LYS A 292 37.66 -4.39 35.81
CA LYS A 292 37.65 -4.73 34.37
C LYS A 292 36.25 -5.06 33.86
N HIS A 293 35.42 -5.70 34.68
CA HIS A 293 34.03 -5.99 34.34
C HIS A 293 33.17 -4.72 34.35
N LEU A 294 33.31 -3.87 35.36
CA LEU A 294 32.62 -2.57 35.41
C LEU A 294 33.06 -1.65 34.27
N ALA A 295 34.37 -1.54 34.00
CA ALA A 295 34.89 -0.76 32.87
C ALA A 295 34.26 -1.20 31.54
N ARG A 296 34.23 -2.51 31.27
CA ARG A 296 33.63 -3.05 30.05
C ARG A 296 32.11 -2.86 30.00
N ALA A 297 31.40 -2.98 31.13
CA ALA A 297 29.96 -2.74 31.18
C ALA A 297 29.62 -1.26 30.94
N VAL A 298 30.38 -0.33 31.54
CA VAL A 298 30.22 1.12 31.33
C VAL A 298 30.59 1.53 29.91
N GLU A 299 31.68 1.00 29.34
CA GLU A 299 32.06 1.21 27.94
C GLU A 299 30.94 0.78 26.99
N LEU A 300 30.42 -0.44 27.16
CA LEU A 300 29.30 -0.97 26.39
C LEU A 300 28.04 -0.12 26.56
N TYR A 301 27.72 0.26 27.79
CA TYR A 301 26.55 1.08 28.09
C TYR A 301 26.63 2.47 27.45
N LEU A 302 27.76 3.17 27.56
CA LEU A 302 27.93 4.51 26.97
C LEU A 302 28.00 4.46 25.44
N THR A 303 28.69 3.46 24.87
CA THR A 303 28.86 3.30 23.42
C THR A 303 27.54 3.02 22.70
N TYR A 304 26.63 2.30 23.35
CA TYR A 304 25.40 1.81 22.70
C TYR A 304 24.11 2.38 23.28
N LYS A 305 24.13 2.86 24.53
CA LYS A 305 23.04 3.52 25.24
C LYS A 305 21.73 2.71 25.34
N PRO A 306 21.76 1.46 25.84
CA PRO A 306 20.53 0.71 26.03
C PRO A 306 19.61 1.34 27.07
N PRO A 307 18.29 1.14 26.96
CA PRO A 307 17.38 1.38 28.08
C PRO A 307 17.94 0.67 29.32
N ILE A 308 17.95 1.35 30.47
CA ILE A 308 18.61 0.83 31.68
C ILE A 308 18.01 -0.53 32.12
N GLU A 309 16.70 -0.69 31.92
CA GLU A 309 15.93 -1.92 32.12
C GLU A 309 16.40 -3.09 31.24
N GLU A 310 16.90 -2.82 30.02
CA GLU A 310 17.40 -3.81 29.07
C GLU A 310 18.90 -4.15 29.26
N LEU A 311 19.65 -3.34 30.03
CA LEU A 311 21.10 -3.47 30.16
C LEU A 311 21.53 -4.84 30.73
N GLN A 312 20.80 -5.40 31.69
CA GLN A 312 21.13 -6.73 32.23
C GLN A 312 21.02 -7.81 31.14
N TYR A 313 20.02 -7.73 30.27
CA TYR A 313 19.92 -8.62 29.13
C TYR A 313 21.07 -8.34 28.16
N PHE A 314 21.39 -7.05 27.94
CA PHE A 314 22.48 -6.61 27.06
C PHE A 314 23.81 -7.29 27.36
N LEU A 315 24.16 -7.37 28.63
CA LEU A 315 25.42 -7.97 29.09
C LEU A 315 25.40 -9.52 29.12
N ASP A 316 24.24 -10.18 29.19
CA ASP A 316 24.12 -11.65 29.27
C ASP A 316 24.33 -12.37 27.93
N PHE A 317 24.15 -11.67 26.80
CA PHE A 317 24.41 -12.21 25.45
C PHE A 317 25.82 -11.90 24.91
N GLN A 318 26.70 -11.26 25.70
CA GLN A 318 28.10 -10.99 25.31
C GLN A 318 29.00 -12.24 25.43
N VAL A 319 28.47 -13.39 25.00
CA VAL A 319 29.07 -14.73 25.10
C VAL A 319 29.79 -15.08 23.78
N PRO A 320 30.91 -15.83 23.80
CA PRO A 320 31.63 -16.23 22.58
C PRO A 320 30.77 -16.96 21.54
N LEU A 321 31.04 -16.73 20.26
CA LEU A 321 30.31 -17.27 19.11
C LEU A 321 31.04 -18.48 18.50
N VAL A 322 30.27 -19.51 18.10
CA VAL A 322 30.79 -20.79 17.59
C VAL A 322 30.00 -21.24 16.35
N TRP A 323 30.65 -21.97 15.44
CA TRP A 323 30.08 -22.47 14.17
C TRP A 323 29.77 -23.96 14.18
N ALA A 324 28.64 -24.34 13.57
CA ALA A 324 28.22 -25.71 13.32
C ALA A 324 27.81 -25.93 11.85
N PRO A 325 28.33 -26.95 11.14
CA PRO A 325 29.49 -27.74 11.54
C PRO A 325 30.73 -26.84 11.67
N ALA A 326 31.69 -27.26 12.50
CA ALA A 326 32.94 -26.55 12.65
C ALA A 326 33.62 -26.43 11.28
N PRO A 327 34.19 -25.26 10.92
CA PRO A 327 34.87 -25.10 9.64
C PRO A 327 35.99 -26.14 9.52
N PRO A 328 36.22 -26.72 8.32
CA PRO A 328 37.15 -27.83 8.16
C PRO A 328 38.57 -27.39 8.51
N GLY A 329 39.03 -27.83 9.68
CA GLY A 329 40.46 -27.85 10.00
C GLY A 329 41.21 -28.69 8.97
N ILE A 330 42.49 -28.38 8.77
CA ILE A 330 43.35 -28.98 7.74
C ILE A 330 43.62 -30.47 8.07
N ALA A 331 42.67 -31.36 7.77
CA ALA A 331 42.75 -32.79 8.06
C ALA A 331 41.76 -33.66 7.25
N GLY A 332 42.02 -33.84 5.96
CA GLY A 332 42.02 -35.14 5.24
C GLY A 332 40.88 -36.18 5.36
N HIS A 333 39.71 -35.89 5.94
CA HIS A 333 38.65 -36.90 6.11
C HIS A 333 37.72 -36.99 4.89
N HIS A 334 38.02 -37.91 3.99
CA HIS A 334 37.11 -38.31 2.90
C HIS A 334 35.84 -38.99 3.48
N ARG A 335 34.79 -38.21 3.76
CA ARG A 335 33.44 -38.74 3.98
C ARG A 335 32.97 -39.46 2.70
N LYS A 336 32.44 -40.68 2.84
CA LYS A 336 31.82 -41.43 1.73
C LYS A 336 30.68 -40.60 1.12
N GLU A 337 30.66 -40.46 -0.20
CA GLU A 337 29.72 -39.61 -0.91
C GLU A 337 28.27 -40.14 -0.80
N PRO A 338 27.33 -39.39 -0.19
CA PRO A 338 25.91 -39.66 -0.37
C PRO A 338 25.47 -39.19 -1.77
N VAL A 339 24.41 -39.81 -2.31
CA VAL A 339 23.79 -39.40 -3.58
C VAL A 339 23.17 -38.01 -3.41
N CYS A 340 23.93 -36.97 -3.74
CA CYS A 340 23.49 -35.58 -3.58
C CYS A 340 22.57 -35.16 -4.73
N PRO A 341 21.38 -34.60 -4.46
CA PRO A 341 20.58 -33.97 -5.52
C PRO A 341 21.35 -32.77 -6.09
N SER A 342 21.11 -32.45 -7.37
CA SER A 342 21.86 -31.42 -8.09
C SER A 342 20.95 -30.42 -8.79
N LEU A 343 21.16 -29.13 -8.55
CA LEU A 343 20.58 -28.07 -9.37
C LEU A 343 21.30 -28.03 -10.72
N GLN A 344 20.54 -28.02 -11.80
CA GLN A 344 21.06 -27.98 -13.17
C GLN A 344 20.56 -26.72 -13.88
N PHE A 345 21.48 -25.79 -14.18
CA PHE A 345 21.14 -24.48 -14.75
C PHE A 345 20.84 -24.54 -16.27
N SER A 346 21.28 -25.58 -16.97
CA SER A 346 20.91 -25.84 -18.37
C SER A 346 21.18 -27.29 -18.79
N LEU A 347 20.55 -27.73 -19.89
CA LEU A 347 20.57 -29.13 -20.37
C LEU A 347 21.97 -29.76 -20.47
N MET A 348 23.01 -28.98 -20.78
CA MET A 348 24.42 -29.41 -20.83
C MET A 348 25.35 -28.54 -19.96
N GLY A 349 24.79 -27.83 -18.96
CA GLY A 349 25.52 -26.92 -18.09
C GLY A 349 26.14 -27.58 -16.85
N PRO A 350 26.93 -26.83 -16.06
CA PRO A 350 27.47 -27.30 -14.79
C PRO A 350 26.34 -27.62 -13.80
N LYS A 351 26.54 -28.66 -13.00
CA LYS A 351 25.66 -29.08 -11.90
C LYS A 351 26.20 -28.58 -10.57
N LEU A 352 25.34 -27.98 -9.74
CA LEU A 352 25.62 -27.63 -8.35
C LEU A 352 24.98 -28.68 -7.45
N PHE A 353 25.80 -29.47 -6.74
CA PHE A 353 25.32 -30.49 -5.82
C PHE A 353 24.90 -29.85 -4.50
N ILE A 354 23.79 -30.29 -3.92
CA ILE A 354 23.25 -29.74 -2.67
C ILE A 354 23.47 -30.76 -1.55
N SER A 355 24.10 -30.33 -0.46
CA SER A 355 24.24 -31.18 0.73
C SER A 355 22.93 -31.17 1.52
N THR A 356 22.33 -32.36 1.67
CA THR A 356 21.10 -32.58 2.45
C THR A 356 21.36 -32.98 3.90
N GLU A 357 22.59 -32.77 4.40
CA GLU A 357 22.97 -33.05 5.78
C GLU A 357 22.17 -32.18 6.76
N GLN A 358 21.62 -32.80 7.81
CA GLN A 358 20.89 -32.10 8.87
C GLN A 358 21.87 -31.61 9.93
N ILE A 359 21.89 -30.30 10.16
CA ILE A 359 22.75 -29.65 11.15
C ILE A 359 21.88 -29.23 12.31
N SER A 360 22.29 -29.55 13.54
CA SER A 360 21.62 -29.13 14.77
C SER A 360 22.65 -28.78 15.83
N VAL A 361 22.38 -27.71 16.60
CA VAL A 361 23.23 -27.23 17.70
C VAL A 361 22.69 -27.61 19.09
N GLY A 362 21.59 -28.36 19.13
CA GLY A 362 20.90 -28.72 20.37
C GLY A 362 20.31 -27.49 21.08
N ARG A 363 20.39 -27.46 22.42
CA ARG A 363 19.90 -26.34 23.25
C ARG A 363 20.90 -25.18 23.33
N ARG A 364 21.27 -24.65 22.16
CA ARG A 364 22.18 -23.52 22.01
C ARG A 364 21.50 -22.47 21.11
N PRO A 365 21.35 -21.21 21.55
CA PRO A 365 20.69 -20.21 20.72
C PRO A 365 21.49 -19.92 19.45
N VAL A 366 20.83 -19.96 18.28
CA VAL A 366 21.40 -19.62 16.97
C VAL A 366 21.25 -18.12 16.72
N VAL A 367 22.32 -17.48 16.23
CA VAL A 367 22.40 -16.03 15.98
C VAL A 367 22.65 -15.67 14.51
N GLY A 368 22.99 -16.64 13.66
CA GLY A 368 23.24 -16.38 12.23
C GLY A 368 23.37 -17.62 11.37
N LEU A 369 23.29 -17.43 10.05
CA LEU A 369 23.46 -18.48 9.04
C LEU A 369 24.50 -18.06 7.98
N LYS A 370 25.07 -19.05 7.28
CA LYS A 370 25.99 -18.81 6.16
C LYS A 370 25.92 -19.93 5.12
N LEU A 371 26.07 -19.59 3.84
CA LEU A 371 26.25 -20.56 2.75
C LEU A 371 27.73 -20.70 2.40
N LEU A 372 28.18 -21.93 2.14
CA LEU A 372 29.55 -22.26 1.78
C LEU A 372 29.59 -23.24 0.59
N LEU A 373 30.67 -23.19 -0.20
CA LEU A 373 30.94 -24.16 -1.25
C LEU A 373 32.09 -25.08 -0.83
N GLU A 374 31.83 -26.38 -0.85
CA GLU A 374 32.76 -27.45 -0.47
C GLU A 374 33.28 -28.24 -1.68
N GLY A 375 34.30 -29.05 -1.40
CA GLY A 375 34.92 -29.98 -2.34
C GLY A 375 35.98 -29.33 -3.23
N ALA A 376 36.87 -30.15 -3.79
CA ALA A 376 37.99 -29.71 -4.62
C ALA A 376 37.58 -28.96 -5.90
N LYS A 377 36.30 -29.04 -6.30
CA LYS A 377 35.72 -28.35 -7.46
C LYS A 377 34.79 -27.18 -7.09
N GLN A 378 34.65 -26.83 -5.79
CA GLN A 378 33.77 -25.74 -5.32
C GLN A 378 32.34 -25.86 -5.86
N ASN A 379 31.79 -27.08 -5.91
CA ASN A 379 30.55 -27.41 -6.60
C ASN A 379 29.52 -28.12 -5.70
N ARG A 380 29.72 -28.11 -4.38
CA ARG A 380 28.80 -28.65 -3.37
C ARG A 380 28.36 -27.52 -2.43
N LEU A 381 27.07 -27.19 -2.41
CA LEU A 381 26.51 -26.17 -1.51
C LEU A 381 26.22 -26.77 -0.13
N THR A 382 26.75 -26.13 0.91
CA THR A 382 26.45 -26.39 2.32
C THR A 382 25.92 -25.12 3.00
N ILE A 383 25.27 -25.30 4.14
CA ILE A 383 24.79 -24.25 5.03
C ILE A 383 25.40 -24.46 6.41
N HIS A 384 25.74 -23.40 7.12
CA HIS A 384 26.31 -23.44 8.47
C HIS A 384 25.51 -22.51 9.41
N LEU A 385 25.52 -22.83 10.70
CA LEU A 385 24.87 -22.09 11.78
C LEU A 385 25.90 -21.50 12.74
N GLN A 386 25.72 -20.23 13.10
CA GLN A 386 26.45 -19.62 14.20
C GLN A 386 25.58 -19.62 15.46
N HIS A 387 26.14 -20.04 16.59
CA HIS A 387 25.43 -20.17 17.86
C HIS A 387 26.29 -19.71 19.04
N LEU A 388 25.66 -19.46 20.19
CA LEU A 388 26.37 -19.11 21.42
C LEU A 388 27.18 -20.31 21.97
N GLY A 389 28.38 -20.04 22.47
CA GLY A 389 29.33 -21.01 23.01
C GLY A 389 28.89 -21.62 24.36
N SER A 390 28.07 -20.89 25.11
CA SER A 390 27.35 -21.35 26.31
C SER A 390 25.92 -20.82 26.30
N LEU A 391 25.05 -21.42 27.11
CA LEU A 391 23.68 -20.94 27.31
C LEU A 391 23.71 -19.68 28.20
N PRO A 392 23.14 -18.53 27.79
CA PRO A 392 23.02 -17.34 28.64
C PRO A 392 22.27 -17.62 29.94
N LYS A 393 22.58 -16.89 31.02
CA LYS A 393 22.00 -17.16 32.35
C LYS A 393 20.47 -17.05 32.32
N ILE A 394 19.94 -16.10 31.55
CA ILE A 394 18.49 -15.91 31.36
C ILE A 394 17.76 -17.17 30.87
N PHE A 395 18.42 -18.04 30.09
CA PHE A 395 17.81 -19.26 29.58
C PHE A 395 17.94 -20.47 30.52
N LEU A 396 18.81 -20.43 31.55
CA LEU A 396 19.01 -21.58 32.44
C LEU A 396 17.71 -22.08 33.10
N PRO A 397 16.83 -21.23 33.68
CA PRO A 397 15.60 -21.71 34.33
C PRO A 397 14.52 -22.24 33.38
N HIS A 398 14.72 -22.08 32.07
CA HIS A 398 13.72 -22.35 31.02
C HIS A 398 14.18 -23.39 30.00
N TRP A 399 15.49 -23.52 29.78
CA TRP A 399 16.03 -24.27 28.65
C TRP A 399 17.28 -25.11 28.98
N ASP A 400 17.75 -25.13 30.22
CA ASP A 400 18.81 -26.05 30.65
C ASP A 400 18.40 -27.53 30.43
N SER A 401 19.40 -28.38 30.23
CA SER A 401 19.36 -29.81 29.96
C SER A 401 18.34 -30.61 30.78
N HIS A 402 18.14 -30.27 32.07
CA HIS A 402 17.21 -30.95 32.97
C HIS A 402 15.72 -30.65 32.71
N ILE A 403 15.41 -29.59 31.94
CA ILE A 403 14.03 -29.16 31.68
C ILE A 403 13.45 -29.97 30.52
N THR A 404 12.25 -30.54 30.68
CA THR A 404 11.57 -31.29 29.62
C THR A 404 10.92 -30.34 28.61
N ILE A 405 11.54 -30.21 27.44
CA ILE A 405 10.93 -29.56 26.26
C ILE A 405 10.39 -30.61 25.30
N GLY A 406 9.35 -30.24 24.53
CA GLY A 406 8.84 -31.10 23.46
C GLY A 406 9.89 -31.36 22.37
N PRO A 407 9.73 -32.43 21.56
CA PRO A 407 10.67 -32.74 20.49
C PRO A 407 10.76 -31.57 19.49
N PRO A 408 11.96 -31.24 18.99
CA PRO A 408 12.13 -30.13 18.06
C PRO A 408 11.49 -30.49 16.70
N LYS A 409 10.78 -29.52 16.10
CA LYS A 409 10.00 -29.70 14.87
C LYS A 409 10.80 -29.19 13.65
N TRP A 410 10.95 -30.01 12.62
CA TRP A 410 11.42 -29.54 11.31
C TRP A 410 10.28 -28.87 10.55
N GLN A 411 10.53 -27.68 10.01
CA GLN A 411 9.57 -26.93 9.20
C GLN A 411 10.28 -26.37 7.96
N GLY A 412 9.55 -26.26 6.85
CA GLY A 412 10.00 -25.68 5.59
C GLY A 412 8.80 -25.20 4.78
N PRO A 413 9.02 -24.69 3.55
CA PRO A 413 7.92 -24.21 2.73
C PRO A 413 7.01 -25.36 2.28
N GLU A 414 5.73 -25.05 2.09
CA GLU A 414 4.76 -26.03 1.59
C GLU A 414 5.01 -26.37 0.12
N GLU A 415 4.98 -27.66 -0.23
CA GLU A 415 5.41 -28.20 -1.53
C GLU A 415 4.48 -27.85 -2.71
N GLN A 416 3.57 -26.88 -2.56
CA GLN A 416 2.59 -26.50 -3.58
C GLN A 416 2.50 -24.99 -3.87
N ASP A 417 3.12 -24.11 -3.05
CA ASP A 417 3.04 -22.65 -3.27
C ASP A 417 4.14 -22.11 -4.19
N SER A 418 3.94 -22.29 -5.50
CA SER A 418 4.84 -21.81 -6.55
C SER A 418 5.01 -20.28 -6.62
N ARG A 419 4.24 -19.47 -5.86
CA ARG A 419 4.40 -18.00 -5.81
C ARG A 419 5.78 -17.58 -5.32
N TRP A 420 6.44 -18.42 -4.54
CA TRP A 420 7.74 -18.17 -3.94
C TRP A 420 8.93 -18.75 -4.74
N PHE A 421 8.73 -19.21 -5.97
CA PHE A 421 9.79 -19.86 -6.75
C PHE A 421 10.51 -18.88 -7.68
N GLU A 422 11.60 -18.28 -7.20
CA GLU A 422 12.41 -17.34 -7.97
C GLU A 422 13.47 -18.06 -8.84
N PRO A 423 13.58 -17.75 -10.15
CA PRO A 423 14.57 -18.38 -11.02
C PRO A 423 15.98 -17.84 -10.78
N ILE A 424 16.96 -18.74 -10.69
CA ILE A 424 18.38 -18.35 -10.70
C ILE A 424 18.76 -17.93 -12.13
N LYS A 425 19.54 -16.86 -12.29
CA LYS A 425 19.79 -16.24 -13.61
C LYS A 425 20.26 -17.23 -14.68
N TRP A 426 19.69 -17.05 -15.88
CA TRP A 426 19.88 -17.81 -17.13
C TRP A 426 19.22 -19.21 -17.19
N LYS A 427 18.05 -19.21 -17.88
CA LYS A 427 17.22 -20.36 -18.32
C LYS A 427 16.42 -21.06 -17.19
N ASN A 428 15.19 -21.42 -17.54
CA ASN A 428 14.10 -21.78 -16.62
C ASN A 428 14.22 -23.15 -15.91
N PHE A 429 15.44 -23.63 -15.62
CA PHE A 429 15.68 -25.00 -15.11
C PHE A 429 15.95 -25.08 -13.59
N ALA A 430 16.45 -24.01 -12.98
CA ALA A 430 16.79 -23.97 -11.54
C ALA A 430 16.16 -22.75 -10.85
N HIS A 431 15.45 -22.98 -9.75
CA HIS A 431 14.77 -21.96 -8.96
C HIS A 431 15.15 -22.10 -7.47
N VAL A 432 14.85 -21.08 -6.68
CA VAL A 432 14.97 -21.05 -5.22
C VAL A 432 13.59 -20.74 -4.64
N SER A 433 13.19 -21.47 -3.60
CA SER A 433 12.03 -21.12 -2.78
C SER A 433 12.41 -19.99 -1.83
N THR A 434 11.86 -18.79 -2.07
CA THR A 434 12.09 -17.57 -1.27
C THR A 434 11.05 -17.35 -0.17
N ALA A 435 10.22 -18.37 0.08
CA ALA A 435 9.23 -18.38 1.15
C ALA A 435 9.90 -18.23 2.54
N PRO A 436 9.39 -17.36 3.42
CA PRO A 436 9.84 -17.27 4.80
C PRO A 436 9.49 -18.54 5.58
N ILE A 437 10.45 -19.07 6.35
CA ILE A 437 10.27 -20.24 7.21
C ILE A 437 10.25 -19.74 8.66
N GLU A 438 9.05 -19.71 9.24
CA GLU A 438 8.76 -19.20 10.57
C GLU A 438 7.72 -20.09 11.27
N TYR A 439 7.73 -20.08 12.60
CA TYR A 439 6.87 -20.94 13.41
C TYR A 439 5.50 -20.28 13.68
N THR A 440 4.49 -20.70 12.92
CA THR A 440 3.20 -19.99 12.80
C THR A 440 2.15 -20.29 13.88
N GLU A 441 2.44 -21.11 14.90
CA GLU A 441 1.48 -21.49 15.96
C GLU A 441 1.49 -20.54 17.19
N THR A 442 2.03 -19.31 17.09
CA THR A 442 2.15 -18.36 18.22
C THR A 442 0.94 -17.45 18.38
N ASN A 443 -0.20 -18.01 18.79
CA ASN A 443 -1.32 -17.21 19.30
C ASN A 443 -0.92 -16.48 20.60
N ILE A 444 -1.08 -15.15 20.62
CA ILE A 444 -0.55 -14.22 21.64
C ILE A 444 -1.17 -14.41 23.06
N THR A 445 -2.13 -15.33 23.23
CA THR A 445 -2.89 -15.53 24.48
C THR A 445 -2.54 -16.82 25.25
N ASP A 446 -1.76 -17.74 24.70
CA ASP A 446 -1.33 -18.95 25.42
C ASP A 446 0.06 -18.79 26.04
N LEU A 447 0.19 -19.13 27.33
CA LEU A 447 1.44 -19.18 28.11
C LEU A 447 2.39 -20.32 27.67
N SER A 448 2.29 -20.75 26.40
CA SER A 448 2.88 -21.98 25.88
C SER A 448 4.33 -21.84 25.39
N GLY A 449 4.97 -20.69 25.58
CA GLY A 449 6.39 -20.48 25.27
C GLY A 449 6.70 -20.38 23.77
N VAL A 450 7.96 -20.09 23.46
CA VAL A 450 8.41 -19.62 22.14
C VAL A 450 9.19 -20.70 21.40
N TYR A 451 9.19 -20.66 20.06
CA TYR A 451 10.01 -21.53 19.22
C TYR A 451 11.15 -20.73 18.57
N ILE A 452 12.39 -21.23 18.69
CA ILE A 452 13.59 -20.64 18.08
C ILE A 452 14.34 -21.65 17.22
N VAL A 453 15.10 -21.17 16.23
CA VAL A 453 15.88 -22.02 15.33
C VAL A 453 17.09 -22.62 16.06
N THR A 454 17.28 -23.92 15.88
CA THR A 454 18.33 -24.75 16.51
C THR A 454 18.98 -25.72 15.52
N GLY A 455 18.59 -25.66 14.26
CA GLY A 455 19.09 -26.54 13.21
C GLY A 455 18.59 -26.12 11.83
N THR A 456 19.23 -26.66 10.79
CA THR A 456 18.98 -26.29 9.40
C THR A 456 19.32 -27.44 8.44
N GLN A 457 18.67 -27.46 7.29
CA GLN A 457 18.87 -28.43 6.21
C GLN A 457 18.53 -27.79 4.86
N LEU A 458 19.32 -28.05 3.83
CA LEU A 458 18.96 -27.73 2.43
C LEU A 458 18.35 -28.95 1.74
N GLY A 459 17.46 -28.73 0.77
CA GLY A 459 16.91 -29.78 -0.07
C GLY A 459 16.52 -29.28 -1.46
N VAL A 460 16.17 -30.20 -2.34
CA VAL A 460 15.78 -29.91 -3.73
C VAL A 460 14.48 -30.63 -4.04
N TRP A 461 13.51 -29.91 -4.61
CA TRP A 461 12.29 -30.48 -5.17
C TRP A 461 12.37 -30.57 -6.70
N ASP A 462 11.84 -31.66 -7.26
CA ASP A 462 11.77 -31.90 -8.70
C ASP A 462 10.35 -31.61 -9.24
N PHE A 463 10.16 -30.41 -9.80
CA PHE A 463 8.93 -29.97 -10.45
C PHE A 463 9.01 -30.19 -11.97
N GLY A 464 8.96 -31.45 -12.40
CA GLY A 464 9.03 -31.84 -13.81
C GLY A 464 10.37 -31.48 -14.45
N ALA A 465 10.40 -30.42 -15.27
CA ALA A 465 11.63 -29.91 -15.90
C ALA A 465 12.37 -28.86 -15.04
N LYS A 466 11.87 -28.54 -13.84
CA LYS A 466 12.42 -27.54 -12.93
C LYS A 466 12.93 -28.18 -11.64
N SER A 467 14.16 -27.85 -11.26
CA SER A 467 14.69 -28.13 -9.92
C SER A 467 14.54 -26.90 -9.03
N VAL A 468 14.07 -27.06 -7.78
CA VAL A 468 13.81 -25.96 -6.85
C VAL A 468 14.57 -26.20 -5.54
N LEU A 469 15.53 -25.33 -5.22
CA LEU A 469 16.23 -25.33 -3.94
C LEU A 469 15.31 -24.81 -2.83
N HIS A 470 15.22 -25.53 -1.73
CA HIS A 470 14.48 -25.08 -0.54
C HIS A 470 15.34 -25.21 0.72
N LEU A 471 14.97 -24.42 1.74
CA LEU A 471 15.52 -24.48 3.09
C LEU A 471 14.54 -25.24 3.99
N LYS A 472 15.03 -25.83 5.08
CA LYS A 472 14.25 -26.37 6.21
C LYS A 472 14.96 -25.97 7.51
N LEU A 473 14.20 -25.54 8.51
CA LEU A 473 14.70 -25.10 9.81
C LEU A 473 14.17 -26.04 10.91
N LEU A 474 14.97 -26.23 11.96
CA LEU A 474 14.60 -27.03 13.13
C LEU A 474 14.27 -26.10 14.30
N PHE A 475 13.01 -26.11 14.70
CA PHE A 475 12.47 -25.28 15.77
C PHE A 475 12.45 -26.01 17.12
N SER A 476 13.08 -25.43 18.12
CA SER A 476 13.04 -25.91 19.51
C SER A 476 12.21 -24.98 20.38
N ARG A 477 11.39 -25.56 21.27
CA ARG A 477 10.56 -24.82 22.23
C ARG A 477 11.37 -24.33 23.43
N VAL A 478 11.14 -23.09 23.83
CA VAL A 478 11.65 -22.41 25.03
C VAL A 478 10.43 -22.03 25.90
N PRO A 479 10.12 -22.80 26.96
CA PRO A 479 8.91 -22.60 27.77
C PRO A 479 9.00 -21.37 28.69
N GLY A 480 7.87 -20.70 28.90
CA GLY A 480 7.75 -19.61 29.90
C GLY A 480 8.29 -18.25 29.48
N CYS A 481 8.62 -18.06 28.20
CA CYS A 481 9.15 -16.81 27.66
C CYS A 481 8.28 -16.27 26.52
N THR A 482 8.40 -14.97 26.23
CA THR A 482 7.70 -14.31 25.11
C THR A 482 8.65 -13.52 24.22
N ILE A 483 8.20 -13.30 22.99
CA ILE A 483 8.82 -12.58 21.88
C ILE A 483 8.31 -11.13 21.90
N ARG A 484 9.20 -10.12 21.87
CA ARG A 484 8.87 -8.68 21.87
C ARG A 484 9.78 -7.87 20.95
N ARG A 485 9.20 -6.99 20.13
CA ARG A 485 9.94 -6.18 19.15
C ARG A 485 10.97 -5.25 19.78
N SER A 486 12.20 -5.36 19.29
CA SER A 486 13.36 -4.58 19.72
C SER A 486 13.33 -3.18 19.10
N VAL A 487 13.54 -2.13 19.89
CA VAL A 487 13.52 -0.71 19.43
C VAL A 487 14.77 -0.34 18.62
N TRP A 488 15.74 -1.26 18.53
CA TRP A 488 17.08 -1.07 17.99
C TRP A 488 17.21 -1.22 16.47
N ASP A 489 16.13 -1.51 15.77
CA ASP A 489 16.13 -2.00 14.38
C ASP A 489 16.38 -0.89 13.33
N HIS A 490 17.10 0.16 13.73
CA HIS A 490 17.58 1.25 12.89
C HIS A 490 19.09 1.37 13.07
N SER A 491 19.84 0.90 12.08
CA SER A 491 21.23 1.28 11.85
C SER A 491 21.45 1.33 10.34
N PRO A 492 22.08 2.37 9.78
CA PRO A 492 22.45 2.36 8.37
C PRO A 492 23.47 1.24 8.16
N SER A 493 23.22 0.38 7.17
CA SER A 493 24.14 -0.68 6.77
C SER A 493 25.52 -0.09 6.48
N SER A 494 26.53 -0.43 7.27
CA SER A 494 27.89 0.10 7.06
C SER A 494 28.48 -0.48 5.78
N SER A 495 28.47 0.31 4.71
CA SER A 495 29.06 -0.03 3.41
C SER A 495 30.59 0.07 3.45
N SER A 496 31.24 -0.65 4.38
CA SER A 496 32.71 -0.71 4.48
C SER A 496 33.22 -1.84 5.40
N THR A 497 32.93 -3.10 5.08
CA THR A 497 33.92 -4.15 5.36
C THR A 497 34.95 -4.06 4.24
N GLN A 498 36.18 -3.65 4.55
CA GLN A 498 37.26 -3.62 3.56
C GLN A 498 37.43 -5.03 2.96
N ARG A 499 37.26 -5.14 1.65
CA ARG A 499 37.79 -6.30 0.92
C ARG A 499 39.30 -6.10 0.85
N THR A 500 40.04 -6.91 1.61
CA THR A 500 41.46 -7.13 1.34
C THR A 500 41.57 -7.80 -0.03
N ASP A 501 42.09 -7.06 -1.00
CA ASP A 501 42.46 -7.59 -2.32
C ASP A 501 43.70 -8.50 -2.17
N GLU A 502 43.49 -9.77 -1.80
CA GLU A 502 44.51 -10.79 -2.00
C GLU A 502 44.44 -11.35 -3.43
N SER A 503 45.29 -10.78 -4.27
CA SER A 503 45.57 -11.27 -5.61
C SER A 503 46.24 -12.66 -5.56
N SER A 504 45.49 -13.72 -5.86
CA SER A 504 46.06 -15.02 -6.23
C SER A 504 45.48 -15.52 -7.55
N SER A 505 46.31 -15.44 -8.59
CA SER A 505 45.99 -15.94 -9.92
C SER A 505 45.99 -17.47 -9.94
N SER A 506 44.84 -18.09 -10.27
CA SER A 506 44.83 -19.48 -10.77
C SER A 506 43.82 -19.65 -11.90
N SER A 507 44.32 -20.12 -13.04
CA SER A 507 43.55 -20.35 -14.26
C SER A 507 42.90 -21.73 -14.24
N SER A 508 41.59 -21.81 -14.03
CA SER A 508 40.79 -22.97 -14.44
C SER A 508 39.33 -22.58 -14.71
N ASP A 509 38.67 -23.30 -15.64
CA ASP A 509 37.29 -23.04 -16.08
C ASP A 509 36.20 -23.25 -15.00
N ASN A 510 36.57 -23.59 -13.77
CA ASN A 510 35.67 -23.88 -12.66
C ASN A 510 35.10 -22.62 -11.96
N ALA A 511 35.61 -21.42 -12.25
CA ALA A 511 35.24 -20.16 -11.59
C ALA A 511 33.83 -19.61 -11.90
N LYS A 512 32.92 -20.42 -12.47
CA LYS A 512 31.53 -20.02 -12.81
C LYS A 512 30.55 -20.21 -11.64
N LEU A 513 30.68 -21.26 -10.83
CA LEU A 513 29.72 -21.57 -9.75
C LEU A 513 29.85 -20.64 -8.53
N VAL A 514 31.07 -20.19 -8.21
CA VAL A 514 31.33 -19.20 -7.14
C VAL A 514 30.61 -17.87 -7.40
N LYS A 515 30.27 -17.55 -8.67
CA LYS A 515 29.48 -16.36 -9.04
C LYS A 515 27.96 -16.52 -8.85
N ILE A 516 27.49 -17.69 -8.39
CA ILE A 516 26.07 -18.06 -8.25
C ILE A 516 25.65 -18.20 -6.77
N VAL A 517 26.58 -18.22 -5.82
CA VAL A 517 26.29 -18.27 -4.38
C VAL A 517 26.93 -17.06 -3.73
N ASP A 518 26.22 -16.35 -2.85
CA ASP A 518 26.87 -15.40 -1.95
C ASP A 518 27.33 -16.11 -0.67
N MET A 519 28.63 -16.01 -0.39
CA MET A 519 29.26 -16.57 0.81
C MET A 519 29.39 -15.51 1.91
N THR A 520 28.77 -14.34 1.74
CA THR A 520 28.61 -13.38 2.84
C THR A 520 27.87 -14.02 4.01
N GLU A 521 28.26 -13.59 5.19
CA GLU A 521 27.69 -14.08 6.44
C GLU A 521 26.39 -13.34 6.74
N THR A 522 25.29 -14.07 6.98
CA THR A 522 24.04 -13.44 7.37
C THR A 522 23.90 -13.50 8.89
N LEU A 523 24.56 -12.54 9.51
CA LEU A 523 24.44 -12.23 10.94
C LEU A 523 23.33 -11.21 11.18
N LYS A 524 22.61 -11.39 12.29
CA LYS A 524 22.29 -10.25 13.16
C LYS A 524 22.93 -10.57 14.51
N GLY A 525 23.90 -9.76 14.91
CA GLY A 525 24.77 -10.04 16.05
C GLY A 525 25.76 -8.89 16.26
N PRO A 526 26.53 -8.89 17.35
CA PRO A 526 27.15 -7.69 17.98
C PRO A 526 28.21 -6.91 17.15
N GLN A 527 28.40 -7.25 15.87
CA GLN A 527 29.20 -6.49 14.89
C GLN A 527 28.35 -5.44 14.17
N ASP A 528 27.08 -5.77 13.85
CA ASP A 528 26.02 -4.80 13.60
C ASP A 528 25.36 -4.40 14.93
N ALA A 529 24.64 -3.27 14.95
CA ALA A 529 24.23 -2.59 16.18
C ALA A 529 23.64 -3.54 17.26
N PRO A 530 24.16 -3.46 18.51
CA PRO A 530 23.93 -4.49 19.51
C PRO A 530 22.47 -4.70 19.90
N GLY A 531 22.12 -5.97 20.10
CA GLY A 531 20.83 -6.42 20.61
C GLY A 531 20.80 -7.93 20.81
N HIS A 532 19.70 -8.43 21.38
CA HIS A 532 19.46 -9.85 21.70
C HIS A 532 18.94 -10.65 20.53
N TRP A 533 19.73 -10.68 19.48
CA TRP A 533 19.32 -11.28 18.23
C TRP A 533 19.40 -12.81 18.29
N LEU A 534 18.24 -13.45 18.17
CA LEU A 534 18.11 -14.89 17.95
C LEU A 534 17.39 -15.14 16.62
N VAL A 535 17.76 -16.22 15.95
CA VAL A 535 17.09 -16.62 14.71
C VAL A 535 15.76 -17.27 15.05
N THR A 536 14.66 -16.53 14.83
CA THR A 536 13.26 -17.01 14.90
C THR A 536 12.72 -17.47 13.54
N GLY A 537 13.43 -17.18 12.45
CA GLY A 537 13.08 -17.60 11.09
C GLY A 537 14.16 -17.20 10.07
N ALA A 538 14.10 -17.76 8.87
CA ALA A 538 14.99 -17.41 7.77
C ALA A 538 14.35 -17.73 6.40
N LYS A 539 14.85 -17.09 5.34
CA LYS A 539 14.52 -17.42 3.94
C LYS A 539 15.76 -17.49 3.06
N LEU A 540 15.66 -18.20 1.95
CA LEU A 540 16.60 -18.03 0.83
C LEU A 540 16.14 -16.86 -0.06
N GLY A 541 17.05 -16.27 -0.81
CA GLY A 541 16.77 -15.19 -1.76
C GLY A 541 17.65 -15.27 -3.01
N VAL A 542 17.33 -14.48 -4.03
CA VAL A 542 18.10 -14.42 -5.30
C VAL A 542 18.57 -12.99 -5.60
N GLU A 543 19.66 -12.55 -4.98
CA GLU A 543 20.20 -11.21 -5.22
C GLU A 543 21.11 -11.14 -6.45
N LYS A 544 20.71 -10.33 -7.44
CA LYS A 544 21.44 -10.11 -8.71
C LYS A 544 21.72 -11.39 -9.52
N GLY A 545 21.12 -12.53 -9.14
CA GLY A 545 21.36 -13.86 -9.71
C GLY A 545 22.21 -14.79 -8.84
N ARG A 546 22.51 -14.42 -7.59
CA ARG A 546 23.18 -15.27 -6.60
C ARG A 546 22.19 -15.76 -5.54
N ILE A 547 22.32 -17.01 -5.15
CA ILE A 547 21.62 -17.59 -3.99
C ILE A 547 22.19 -16.92 -2.74
N VAL A 548 21.33 -16.28 -1.97
CA VAL A 548 21.63 -15.70 -0.66
C VAL A 548 20.79 -16.37 0.41
N THR A 549 21.30 -16.37 1.64
CA THR A 549 20.43 -16.47 2.82
C THR A 549 19.97 -15.06 3.20
N SER A 550 18.82 -14.93 3.84
CA SER A 550 18.42 -13.68 4.49
C SER A 550 17.61 -13.97 5.73
N LEU A 551 17.89 -13.21 6.79
CA LEU A 551 17.02 -13.12 7.95
C LEU A 551 15.89 -12.13 7.59
N PRO A 552 14.62 -12.46 7.88
CA PRO A 552 13.48 -11.61 7.49
C PRO A 552 13.61 -10.18 8.03
N GLN A 553 13.42 -9.16 7.18
CA GLN A 553 13.39 -7.77 7.64
C GLN A 553 11.98 -7.33 8.06
N PRO A 554 11.82 -6.34 8.96
CA PRO A 554 10.50 -5.93 9.48
C PRO A 554 9.57 -5.24 8.46
N SER A 555 10.01 -5.10 7.21
CA SER A 555 9.22 -4.64 6.06
C SER A 555 8.54 -5.79 5.31
N ASP A 556 9.03 -7.02 5.46
CA ASP A 556 8.55 -8.20 4.73
C ASP A 556 7.48 -8.98 5.53
N LEU A 557 7.23 -8.59 6.78
CA LEU A 557 6.33 -9.27 7.72
C LEU A 557 5.53 -8.29 8.59
N GLY A 558 4.32 -8.71 8.96
CA GLY A 558 3.52 -8.08 10.01
C GLY A 558 4.00 -8.38 11.45
N THR A 559 5.09 -9.13 11.60
CA THR A 559 5.69 -9.59 12.86
C THR A 559 7.22 -9.42 12.80
N GLY A 560 7.84 -9.05 13.92
CA GLY A 560 9.20 -8.50 13.93
C GLY A 560 10.32 -9.54 14.07
N ILE A 561 11.56 -9.04 14.03
CA ILE A 561 12.66 -9.70 14.75
C ILE A 561 12.65 -9.13 16.16
N ASP A 562 12.63 -10.04 17.13
CA ASP A 562 12.10 -9.77 18.45
C ASP A 562 13.05 -10.28 19.55
N ALA A 563 13.27 -9.44 20.57
CA ALA A 563 13.99 -9.78 21.79
C ALA A 563 13.09 -10.56 22.77
N PHE A 564 13.70 -11.25 23.73
CA PHE A 564 12.97 -12.04 24.73
C PHE A 564 12.60 -11.24 25.98
N HIS A 565 11.47 -11.58 26.60
CA HIS A 565 11.16 -11.19 27.98
C HIS A 565 10.85 -12.43 28.85
N LEU A 566 11.19 -12.33 30.13
CA LEU A 566 10.80 -13.28 31.18
C LEU A 566 9.84 -12.63 32.18
N PRO A 567 8.99 -13.42 32.88
CA PRO A 567 8.36 -12.97 34.12
C PRO A 567 9.44 -12.85 35.20
N SER A 568 9.49 -11.72 35.94
CA SER A 568 10.39 -11.66 37.10
C SER A 568 9.84 -12.51 38.25
N ALA A 569 10.74 -13.16 38.98
CA ALA A 569 10.42 -13.93 40.16
C ALA A 569 11.17 -13.36 41.36
N THR A 570 10.50 -12.48 42.12
CA THR A 570 10.79 -12.23 43.54
C THR A 570 9.62 -11.49 44.19
N ASN A 571 9.00 -12.12 45.19
CA ASN A 571 8.27 -11.38 46.22
C ASN A 571 9.31 -10.68 47.10
N GLU A 572 9.16 -9.38 47.35
CA GLU A 572 8.89 -8.86 48.70
C GLU A 572 8.69 -7.34 48.71
N THR A 573 7.76 -6.92 49.54
CA THR A 573 7.15 -5.60 49.74
C THR A 573 8.11 -4.43 49.97
N HIS A 574 8.01 -3.36 49.17
CA HIS A 574 7.38 -2.06 49.54
C HIS A 574 7.76 -0.93 48.55
N GLY A 575 6.77 -0.24 47.94
CA GLY A 575 7.03 1.04 47.25
C GLY A 575 6.26 1.34 45.94
N VAL A 576 4.95 1.53 46.02
CA VAL A 576 4.13 2.36 45.08
C VAL A 576 4.29 2.12 43.56
N VAL A 577 3.67 1.06 43.02
CA VAL A 577 2.93 1.10 41.74
C VAL A 577 1.76 0.11 41.85
N PHE A 578 0.53 0.52 41.50
CA PHE A 578 -0.65 -0.37 41.44
C PHE A 578 -1.23 -0.42 40.03
N SER A 579 -1.52 -1.62 39.52
CA SER A 579 -2.57 -1.88 38.51
C SER A 579 -2.85 -3.39 38.29
N ILE A 580 -3.47 -4.05 39.27
CA ILE A 580 -4.49 -5.10 39.06
C ILE A 580 -5.41 -5.11 40.29
N VAL A 581 -6.73 -4.88 40.13
CA VAL A 581 -7.84 -5.61 40.80
C VAL A 581 -9.10 -5.47 39.91
N GLU A 582 -9.94 -6.51 39.98
CA GLU A 582 -11.26 -6.71 39.39
C GLU A 582 -12.30 -5.61 39.70
N VAL A 583 -13.42 -5.64 38.97
CA VAL A 583 -14.65 -4.87 39.25
C VAL A 583 -15.69 -5.76 39.94
N PRO A 584 -16.32 -5.30 41.04
CA PRO A 584 -17.74 -5.61 41.26
C PRO A 584 -18.62 -4.39 41.66
N PHE A 585 -19.88 -4.41 41.18
CA PHE A 585 -21.08 -3.70 41.68
C PHE A 585 -21.06 -2.15 41.77
N ILE A 586 -21.57 -1.41 40.79
CA ILE A 586 -23.00 -1.09 40.52
C ILE A 586 -23.71 -0.29 41.64
N LEU A 587 -24.21 0.89 41.23
CA LEU A 587 -25.20 1.76 41.89
C LEU A 587 -24.81 2.39 43.23
N ASP A 588 -24.35 3.65 43.17
CA ASP A 588 -25.15 4.69 43.81
C ASP A 588 -25.18 6.00 43.00
N PHE A 589 -26.33 6.68 43.10
CA PHE A 589 -26.79 7.93 42.52
C PHE A 589 -26.00 8.70 41.42
N MET A 590 -26.69 8.85 40.28
CA MET A 590 -26.57 10.03 39.40
C MET A 590 -27.07 11.31 40.09
N CYS A 591 -26.71 12.44 39.47
CA CYS A 591 -27.40 13.75 39.43
C CYS A 591 -26.96 14.87 40.38
N ASP A 592 -26.92 16.07 39.77
CA ASP A 592 -26.98 17.43 40.31
C ASP A 592 -25.74 17.92 41.11
N MET A 593 -25.18 19.13 40.97
CA MET A 593 -25.48 20.37 40.20
C MET A 593 -24.18 21.25 40.21
N GLU A 594 -23.84 22.20 39.32
CA GLU A 594 -24.45 22.69 38.06
C GLU A 594 -23.41 23.51 37.21
N HIS A 595 -23.92 24.36 36.32
CA HIS A 595 -23.37 25.50 35.52
C HIS A 595 -22.61 26.60 36.30
N GLU A 596 -21.91 27.62 35.74
CA GLU A 596 -21.59 28.15 34.38
C GLU A 596 -20.25 28.97 34.53
N GLU A 597 -19.53 29.50 33.53
CA GLU A 597 -19.97 30.16 32.29
C GLU A 597 -18.96 30.04 31.13
N MET A 598 -19.51 29.91 29.92
CA MET A 598 -18.83 29.79 28.64
C MET A 598 -18.67 31.19 27.99
N SER A 599 -17.70 32.00 28.42
CA SER A 599 -17.52 33.35 27.84
C SER A 599 -16.10 33.92 27.94
N LYS A 600 -15.12 33.19 27.39
CA LYS A 600 -13.90 33.80 26.81
C LYS A 600 -13.13 32.82 25.92
N VAL A 601 -13.27 33.04 24.61
CA VAL A 601 -12.19 32.87 23.61
C VAL A 601 -11.70 31.41 23.48
N SER A 602 -12.30 30.55 22.66
CA SER A 602 -12.97 30.75 21.36
C SER A 602 -12.13 31.42 20.26
N GLU A 603 -10.84 31.74 20.50
CA GLU A 603 -9.88 32.20 19.48
C GLU A 603 -8.45 31.65 19.75
N ALA A 604 -8.32 30.32 19.74
CA ALA A 604 -7.02 29.65 19.61
C ALA A 604 -7.19 28.21 19.10
N LYS A 605 -8.30 27.56 19.45
CA LYS A 605 -8.77 26.32 18.82
C LYS A 605 -9.56 26.56 17.53
N ILE A 606 -9.23 27.65 16.83
CA ILE A 606 -9.66 28.00 15.47
C ILE A 606 -8.40 28.35 14.65
N LYS A 607 -7.48 27.38 14.54
CA LYS A 607 -6.47 27.23 13.48
C LYS A 607 -5.66 25.94 13.72
N SER A 608 -5.50 25.11 12.69
CA SER A 608 -4.76 23.83 12.75
C SER A 608 -5.38 22.78 13.70
N ASP A 609 -6.66 22.44 13.58
CA ASP A 609 -7.05 21.42 12.59
C ASP A 609 -6.79 21.77 11.11
N SER A 610 -6.48 20.73 10.33
CA SER A 610 -5.97 20.72 8.95
C SER A 610 -4.54 21.27 8.76
N ILE A 611 -3.58 20.34 8.70
CA ILE A 611 -2.67 20.12 7.56
C ILE A 611 -2.33 18.62 7.61
N SER A 612 -2.76 17.86 6.59
CA SER A 612 -2.19 16.53 6.34
C SER A 612 -0.73 16.72 5.96
N MET A 613 0.21 16.01 6.60
CA MET A 613 1.59 15.97 6.12
C MET A 613 1.62 15.30 4.75
N VAL A 614 1.67 16.12 3.70
CA VAL A 614 1.82 15.65 2.33
C VAL A 614 3.28 15.27 2.14
N GLU A 615 3.56 13.97 2.05
CA GLU A 615 4.89 13.46 1.71
C GLU A 615 5.31 14.09 0.37
N THR A 616 6.51 14.67 0.28
CA THR A 616 6.99 15.37 -0.93
C THR A 616 8.35 14.86 -1.38
N ARG A 617 8.60 14.90 -2.69
CA ARG A 617 9.82 14.38 -3.32
C ARG A 617 10.31 15.33 -4.41
N VAL A 618 11.55 15.79 -4.28
CA VAL A 618 12.21 16.63 -5.28
C VAL A 618 12.77 15.77 -6.42
N VAL A 619 12.47 16.13 -7.67
CA VAL A 619 13.15 15.51 -8.82
C VAL A 619 13.43 16.54 -9.93
N GLY A 620 14.70 16.75 -10.24
CA GLY A 620 15.10 17.66 -11.33
C GLY A 620 14.92 19.15 -11.01
N GLY A 621 15.04 19.53 -9.73
CA GLY A 621 14.91 20.92 -9.27
C GLY A 621 13.50 21.31 -8.80
N ASN A 622 12.47 20.54 -9.15
CA ASN A 622 11.10 20.79 -8.74
C ASN A 622 10.66 19.84 -7.61
N THR A 623 10.00 20.39 -6.59
CA THR A 623 9.32 19.64 -5.53
C THR A 623 7.96 19.15 -6.03
N TYR A 624 7.65 17.87 -5.80
CA TYR A 624 6.38 17.28 -6.16
C TYR A 624 5.79 16.51 -4.97
N GLU A 625 4.48 16.60 -4.77
CA GLU A 625 3.77 15.84 -3.74
C GLU A 625 3.66 14.36 -4.13
N VAL A 626 3.84 13.46 -3.16
CA VAL A 626 3.70 12.02 -3.30
C VAL A 626 2.23 11.64 -3.12
N ILE A 627 1.76 10.70 -3.93
CA ILE A 627 0.37 10.24 -3.89
C ILE A 627 0.34 8.82 -3.32
N GLU A 628 -0.25 8.68 -2.13
CA GLU A 628 -0.42 7.41 -1.45
C GLU A 628 -1.13 6.35 -2.33
N GLY A 629 -0.69 5.09 -2.23
CA GLY A 629 -1.29 3.96 -2.96
C GLY A 629 -1.08 3.98 -4.48
N LYS A 630 -0.30 4.93 -5.03
CA LYS A 630 0.01 4.99 -6.47
C LYS A 630 1.52 5.00 -6.71
N VAL A 631 1.97 4.25 -7.71
CA VAL A 631 3.38 4.15 -8.12
C VAL A 631 3.59 4.61 -9.57
N ASP A 632 4.85 4.81 -9.96
CA ASP A 632 5.29 4.97 -11.34
C ASP A 632 5.64 3.61 -11.98
N TRP A 633 5.97 3.61 -13.27
CA TRP A 633 6.28 2.40 -14.04
C TRP A 633 7.54 1.64 -13.57
N ARG A 634 8.29 2.21 -12.61
CA ARG A 634 9.47 1.58 -11.99
C ARG A 634 9.18 1.14 -10.54
N GLY A 635 7.92 1.17 -10.09
CA GLY A 635 7.52 0.81 -8.73
C GLY A 635 7.90 1.84 -7.66
N ARG A 636 8.22 3.08 -8.04
CA ARG A 636 8.51 4.18 -7.10
C ARG A 636 7.21 4.95 -6.81
N PRO A 637 7.04 5.58 -5.63
CA PRO A 637 5.86 6.40 -5.36
C PRO A 637 5.56 7.44 -6.45
N ALA A 638 4.30 7.55 -6.86
CA ALA A 638 3.84 8.46 -7.89
C ALA A 638 3.88 9.91 -7.39
N LEU A 639 4.19 10.83 -8.30
CA LEU A 639 4.37 12.25 -8.00
C LEU A 639 3.31 13.11 -8.70
N ARG A 640 2.56 13.90 -7.92
CA ARG A 640 1.60 14.91 -8.39
C ARG A 640 2.31 15.94 -9.28
N GLY A 641 1.62 16.50 -10.27
CA GLY A 641 2.21 17.42 -11.27
C GLY A 641 3.17 16.79 -12.29
N ARG A 642 3.82 15.65 -12.00
CA ARG A 642 4.69 14.93 -12.94
C ARG A 642 4.04 13.72 -13.61
N HIS A 643 3.32 12.92 -12.83
CA HIS A 643 2.60 11.73 -13.31
C HIS A 643 1.09 11.98 -13.21
N GLY A 644 0.31 11.39 -14.10
CA GLY A 644 -1.15 11.54 -14.16
C GLY A 644 -1.61 12.95 -14.54
N GLY A 645 -2.87 13.30 -14.23
CA GLY A 645 -3.51 14.55 -14.62
C GLY A 645 -4.02 14.59 -16.07
N VAL A 646 -4.71 15.68 -16.42
CA VAL A 646 -5.48 15.81 -17.68
C VAL A 646 -4.60 15.64 -18.92
N GLY A 647 -3.45 16.32 -18.98
CA GLY A 647 -2.56 16.25 -20.16
C GLY A 647 -2.02 14.85 -20.44
N ASN A 648 -1.73 14.07 -19.39
CA ASN A 648 -1.26 12.69 -19.52
C ASN A 648 -2.40 11.71 -19.80
N SER A 649 -3.64 12.08 -19.51
CA SER A 649 -4.83 11.27 -19.80
C SER A 649 -5.12 11.20 -21.31
N PHE A 650 -4.60 12.11 -22.14
CA PHE A 650 -4.73 12.08 -23.60
C PHE A 650 -4.36 10.72 -24.23
N PHE A 651 -3.29 10.08 -23.75
CA PHE A 651 -2.86 8.77 -24.27
C PHE A 651 -3.90 7.66 -24.00
N ILE A 652 -4.60 7.74 -22.85
CA ILE A 652 -5.67 6.82 -22.46
C ILE A 652 -6.94 7.09 -23.29
N LEU A 653 -7.30 8.37 -23.44
CA LEU A 653 -8.42 8.82 -24.27
C LEU A 653 -8.24 8.36 -25.73
N ALA A 654 -7.07 8.60 -26.32
CA ALA A 654 -6.75 8.20 -27.67
C ALA A 654 -6.81 6.67 -27.85
N ASN A 655 -6.29 5.89 -26.91
CA ASN A 655 -6.42 4.42 -26.95
C ASN A 655 -7.89 3.98 -26.96
N PHE A 656 -8.76 4.60 -26.14
CA PHE A 656 -10.18 4.24 -26.08
C PHE A 656 -10.94 4.58 -27.37
N GLY A 657 -10.71 5.77 -27.93
CA GLY A 657 -11.31 6.17 -29.20
C GLY A 657 -10.85 5.29 -30.38
N LEU A 658 -9.57 4.91 -30.41
CA LEU A 658 -9.01 4.04 -31.46
C LEU A 658 -9.50 2.59 -31.35
N GLU A 659 -9.64 2.04 -30.13
CA GLU A 659 -10.24 0.71 -29.91
C GLU A 659 -11.70 0.68 -30.37
N ASN A 660 -12.52 1.66 -29.96
CA ASN A 660 -13.93 1.70 -30.37
C ASN A 660 -14.11 1.97 -31.87
N MET A 661 -13.15 2.67 -32.49
CA MET A 661 -13.09 2.80 -33.95
C MET A 661 -12.83 1.46 -34.65
N ALA A 662 -12.02 0.58 -34.07
CA ALA A 662 -11.81 -0.78 -34.59
C ALA A 662 -13.00 -1.71 -34.29
N SER A 663 -13.46 -1.77 -33.04
CA SER A 663 -14.35 -2.84 -32.56
C SER A 663 -15.85 -2.61 -32.84
N LEU A 664 -16.34 -1.37 -32.87
CA LEU A 664 -17.79 -1.11 -32.99
C LEU A 664 -18.35 -1.49 -34.38
N SER A 665 -17.57 -1.29 -35.46
CA SER A 665 -17.94 -1.73 -36.81
C SER A 665 -18.19 -3.23 -36.90
N LEU A 666 -17.44 -4.02 -36.14
CA LEU A 666 -17.62 -5.48 -36.07
C LEU A 666 -18.96 -5.85 -35.44
N ALA A 667 -19.32 -5.16 -34.34
CA ALA A 667 -20.58 -5.40 -33.62
C ALA A 667 -21.84 -5.14 -34.47
N VAL A 668 -21.75 -4.30 -35.51
CA VAL A 668 -22.90 -3.96 -36.37
C VAL A 668 -22.84 -4.60 -37.76
N ASN A 669 -21.65 -4.95 -38.26
CA ASN A 669 -21.47 -5.39 -39.65
C ASN A 669 -21.04 -6.87 -39.81
N LEU A 670 -20.55 -7.54 -38.76
CA LEU A 670 -20.17 -8.96 -38.86
C LEU A 670 -21.32 -9.88 -39.31
N ILE A 671 -22.57 -9.51 -39.05
CA ILE A 671 -23.73 -10.28 -39.54
C ILE A 671 -23.76 -10.35 -41.07
N LEU A 672 -23.38 -9.27 -41.78
CA LEU A 672 -23.30 -9.25 -43.24
C LEU A 672 -22.09 -10.07 -43.75
N TYR A 673 -20.98 -10.07 -43.01
CA TYR A 673 -19.84 -10.94 -43.31
C TYR A 673 -20.21 -12.44 -43.18
N PHE A 674 -20.88 -12.81 -42.08
CA PHE A 674 -21.33 -14.18 -41.84
C PHE A 674 -22.30 -14.66 -42.92
N MET A 675 -23.24 -13.81 -43.35
CA MET A 675 -24.19 -14.13 -44.40
C MET A 675 -23.55 -14.16 -45.79
N PHE A 676 -22.96 -13.05 -46.25
CA PHE A 676 -22.57 -12.89 -47.66
C PHE A 676 -21.17 -13.41 -48.00
N VAL A 677 -20.31 -13.67 -47.01
CA VAL A 677 -18.95 -14.22 -47.24
C VAL A 677 -18.81 -15.64 -46.68
N MET A 678 -19.37 -15.92 -45.50
CA MET A 678 -19.24 -17.24 -44.84
C MET A 678 -20.43 -18.18 -45.10
N HIS A 679 -21.47 -17.67 -45.78
CA HIS A 679 -22.69 -18.39 -46.19
C HIS A 679 -23.45 -19.03 -45.01
N ILE A 680 -23.56 -18.29 -43.91
CA ILE A 680 -24.31 -18.67 -42.70
C ILE A 680 -25.71 -18.05 -42.75
N ASP A 681 -26.74 -18.86 -42.47
CA ASP A 681 -28.14 -18.42 -42.49
C ASP A 681 -28.44 -17.36 -41.40
N LEU A 682 -29.33 -16.39 -41.69
CA LEU A 682 -29.53 -15.15 -40.91
C LEU A 682 -29.71 -15.38 -39.40
N ALA A 683 -30.53 -16.35 -38.99
CA ALA A 683 -30.76 -16.63 -37.57
C ALA A 683 -29.53 -17.22 -36.86
N GLU A 684 -28.69 -17.99 -37.57
CA GLU A 684 -27.45 -18.52 -37.01
C GLU A 684 -26.34 -17.47 -37.01
N ALA A 685 -26.26 -16.63 -38.04
CA ALA A 685 -25.39 -15.45 -38.06
C ALA A 685 -25.74 -14.46 -36.92
N SER A 686 -27.04 -14.27 -36.64
CA SER A 686 -27.52 -13.51 -35.49
C SER A 686 -27.11 -14.16 -34.17
N ASN A 687 -27.32 -15.47 -33.99
CA ASN A 687 -26.90 -16.21 -32.81
C ASN A 687 -25.37 -16.14 -32.59
N LEU A 688 -24.57 -16.21 -33.67
CA LEU A 688 -23.12 -16.09 -33.60
C LEU A 688 -22.71 -14.67 -33.14
N LEU A 689 -23.25 -13.62 -33.77
CA LEU A 689 -22.93 -12.25 -33.41
C LEU A 689 -23.32 -11.93 -31.95
N THR A 690 -24.52 -12.36 -31.53
CA THR A 690 -25.00 -12.15 -30.16
C THR A 690 -24.22 -12.99 -29.14
N ASN A 691 -23.84 -14.23 -29.44
CA ASN A 691 -22.97 -15.02 -28.56
C ASN A 691 -21.55 -14.43 -28.44
N TYR A 692 -20.99 -13.88 -29.53
CA TYR A 692 -19.72 -13.15 -29.51
C TYR A 692 -19.80 -11.90 -28.61
N MET A 693 -20.79 -11.04 -28.81
CA MET A 693 -20.99 -9.83 -27.99
C MET A 693 -21.26 -10.18 -26.52
N GLY A 694 -22.15 -11.14 -26.27
CA GLY A 694 -22.48 -11.64 -24.93
C GLY A 694 -21.24 -12.18 -24.21
N THR A 695 -20.41 -12.97 -24.91
CA THR A 695 -19.16 -13.51 -24.36
C THR A 695 -18.16 -12.40 -24.02
N SER A 696 -17.97 -11.41 -24.91
CA SER A 696 -17.07 -10.28 -24.63
C SER A 696 -17.48 -9.53 -23.36
N TYR A 697 -18.75 -9.16 -23.21
CA TYR A 697 -19.23 -8.48 -22.01
C TYR A 697 -19.17 -9.34 -20.73
N MET A 698 -19.36 -10.66 -20.82
CA MET A 698 -19.17 -11.56 -19.66
C MET A 698 -17.70 -11.66 -19.24
N VAL A 699 -16.82 -11.86 -20.22
CA VAL A 699 -15.37 -11.98 -20.02
C VAL A 699 -14.79 -10.67 -19.45
N ALA A 700 -15.35 -9.50 -19.79
CA ALA A 700 -14.93 -8.22 -19.25
C ALA A 700 -15.04 -8.17 -17.71
N VAL A 701 -16.09 -8.76 -17.14
CA VAL A 701 -16.28 -8.85 -15.67
C VAL A 701 -15.21 -9.74 -15.04
N LEU A 702 -14.88 -10.87 -15.66
CA LEU A 702 -13.84 -11.77 -15.16
C LEU A 702 -12.45 -11.13 -15.25
N ILE A 703 -12.17 -10.44 -16.36
CA ILE A 703 -10.90 -9.73 -16.56
C ILE A 703 -10.78 -8.52 -15.62
N SER A 704 -11.87 -7.81 -15.27
CA SER A 704 -11.79 -6.70 -14.30
C SER A 704 -11.34 -7.19 -12.91
N VAL A 705 -11.90 -8.29 -12.42
CA VAL A 705 -11.47 -8.93 -11.16
C VAL A 705 -10.03 -9.44 -11.26
N PHE A 706 -9.66 -10.08 -12.38
CA PHE A 706 -8.30 -10.60 -12.58
C PHE A 706 -7.24 -9.47 -12.65
N ALA A 707 -7.60 -8.33 -13.24
CA ALA A 707 -6.78 -7.13 -13.29
C ALA A 707 -6.55 -6.53 -11.90
N ASP A 708 -7.60 -6.41 -11.09
CA ASP A 708 -7.52 -5.80 -9.75
C ASP A 708 -6.91 -6.73 -8.68
N VAL A 709 -6.81 -8.05 -8.93
CA VAL A 709 -6.24 -9.02 -7.97
C VAL A 709 -4.83 -9.51 -8.34
N PHE A 710 -4.50 -9.70 -9.63
CA PHE A 710 -3.27 -10.40 -10.02
C PHE A 710 -2.33 -9.63 -10.96
N VAL A 711 -2.86 -8.92 -11.96
CA VAL A 711 -2.05 -8.40 -13.09
C VAL A 711 -1.83 -6.88 -13.04
N GLY A 712 -2.75 -6.13 -12.44
CA GLY A 712 -2.79 -4.68 -12.50
C GLY A 712 -3.46 -4.16 -13.79
N ARG A 713 -4.34 -3.17 -13.64
CA ARG A 713 -5.19 -2.58 -14.71
C ARG A 713 -4.42 -2.24 -15.99
N TYR A 714 -3.25 -1.63 -15.85
CA TYR A 714 -2.42 -1.22 -16.99
C TYR A 714 -1.92 -2.40 -17.84
N MET A 715 -1.38 -3.45 -17.20
CA MET A 715 -0.88 -4.63 -17.90
C MET A 715 -2.01 -5.40 -18.56
N THR A 716 -3.19 -5.43 -17.92
CA THR A 716 -4.42 -5.95 -18.52
C THR A 716 -4.76 -5.24 -19.83
N VAL A 717 -4.72 -3.89 -19.89
CA VAL A 717 -4.95 -3.17 -21.15
C VAL A 717 -3.97 -3.63 -22.24
N ILE A 718 -2.67 -3.68 -21.96
CA ILE A 718 -1.66 -4.07 -22.97
C ILE A 718 -1.88 -5.50 -23.48
N ILE A 719 -2.05 -6.46 -22.57
CA ILE A 719 -2.23 -7.87 -22.92
C ILE A 719 -3.50 -8.02 -23.76
N SER A 720 -4.57 -7.31 -23.38
CA SER A 720 -5.86 -7.36 -24.07
C SER A 720 -5.81 -6.70 -25.45
N SER A 721 -5.12 -5.56 -25.61
CA SER A 721 -4.86 -4.94 -26.92
C SER A 721 -4.03 -5.82 -27.85
N LEU A 722 -3.05 -6.56 -27.33
CA LEU A 722 -2.30 -7.54 -28.11
C LEU A 722 -3.17 -8.71 -28.56
N ILE A 723 -4.03 -9.23 -27.68
CA ILE A 723 -4.95 -10.34 -27.97
C ILE A 723 -5.99 -9.93 -29.04
N GLU A 724 -6.59 -8.74 -28.92
CA GLU A 724 -7.53 -8.22 -29.92
C GLU A 724 -6.84 -7.95 -31.26
N LEU A 725 -5.63 -7.38 -31.26
CA LEU A 725 -4.85 -7.17 -32.49
C LEU A 725 -4.56 -8.50 -33.21
N VAL A 726 -4.21 -9.56 -32.48
CA VAL A 726 -4.04 -10.90 -33.07
C VAL A 726 -5.36 -11.42 -33.65
N GLY A 727 -6.48 -11.28 -32.93
CA GLY A 727 -7.80 -11.68 -33.42
C GLY A 727 -8.21 -10.94 -34.70
N LEU A 728 -8.01 -9.62 -34.75
CA LEU A 728 -8.25 -8.78 -35.93
C LEU A 728 -7.38 -9.20 -37.13
N VAL A 729 -6.10 -9.51 -36.89
CA VAL A 729 -5.19 -10.02 -37.94
C VAL A 729 -5.63 -11.39 -38.46
N LEU A 730 -6.07 -12.30 -37.59
CA LEU A 730 -6.61 -13.60 -38.01
C LEU A 730 -7.88 -13.45 -38.87
N LEU A 731 -8.77 -12.52 -38.51
CA LEU A 731 -9.98 -12.24 -39.28
C LEU A 731 -9.67 -11.58 -40.64
N MET A 732 -8.69 -10.67 -40.67
CA MET A 732 -8.17 -10.06 -41.90
C MET A 732 -7.55 -11.11 -42.84
N LEU A 733 -6.73 -12.02 -42.30
CA LEU A 733 -6.15 -13.14 -43.07
C LEU A 733 -7.22 -14.08 -43.64
N GLN A 734 -8.31 -14.31 -42.90
CA GLN A 734 -9.45 -15.11 -43.38
C GLN A 734 -10.21 -14.43 -44.52
N ALA A 735 -10.46 -13.12 -44.43
CA ALA A 735 -11.10 -12.36 -45.50
C ALA A 735 -10.21 -12.28 -46.77
N HIS A 736 -8.90 -12.13 -46.59
CA HIS A 736 -7.93 -12.01 -47.68
C HIS A 736 -7.65 -13.33 -48.40
N SER A 737 -7.58 -14.45 -47.69
CA SER A 737 -7.22 -15.75 -48.28
C SER A 737 -8.43 -16.48 -48.89
N ASP A 738 -8.40 -16.72 -50.20
CA ASP A 738 -9.40 -17.54 -50.91
C ASP A 738 -9.45 -19.01 -50.45
N ARG A 739 -8.48 -19.47 -49.64
CA ARG A 739 -8.49 -20.83 -49.04
C ARG A 739 -9.20 -20.90 -47.69
N LEU A 740 -9.32 -19.76 -46.98
CA LEU A 740 -9.87 -19.70 -45.62
C LEU A 740 -11.37 -19.30 -45.59
N LYS A 741 -11.90 -18.86 -46.73
CA LYS A 741 -13.32 -18.58 -46.95
C LYS A 741 -13.94 -19.63 -47.90
N PRO A 742 -15.26 -19.81 -47.92
CA PRO A 742 -15.94 -20.67 -48.90
C PRO A 742 -15.72 -20.17 -50.34
N PRO A 743 -15.86 -21.03 -51.36
CA PRO A 743 -15.78 -20.60 -52.76
C PRO A 743 -16.87 -19.57 -53.07
N SER A 744 -16.50 -18.47 -53.72
CA SER A 744 -17.40 -17.37 -54.07
C SER A 744 -18.60 -17.84 -54.89
N CYS A 745 -19.79 -17.66 -54.35
CA CYS A 745 -21.08 -17.96 -55.00
C CYS A 745 -22.09 -16.86 -54.66
N ARG A 746 -23.25 -16.82 -55.32
CA ARG A 746 -24.30 -15.84 -55.04
C ARG A 746 -25.21 -16.36 -53.92
N TYR A 747 -24.72 -16.41 -52.69
CA TYR A 747 -25.55 -16.78 -51.55
C TYR A 747 -26.61 -15.69 -51.25
N PRO A 748 -27.89 -16.04 -50.92
CA PRO A 748 -28.49 -17.37 -50.85
C PRO A 748 -29.21 -17.81 -52.15
N VAL A 749 -28.90 -17.22 -53.31
CA VAL A 749 -29.48 -17.56 -54.63
C VAL A 749 -29.03 -18.94 -55.12
N ASP A 750 -27.72 -19.21 -55.05
CA ASP A 750 -27.16 -20.48 -55.54
C ASP A 750 -27.36 -21.59 -54.49
N PRO A 751 -28.16 -22.64 -54.75
CA PRO A 751 -28.38 -23.73 -53.78
C PRO A 751 -27.14 -24.61 -53.57
N THR A 752 -26.12 -24.44 -54.41
CA THR A 752 -24.81 -25.12 -54.34
C THR A 752 -23.80 -24.38 -53.46
N CYS A 753 -24.13 -23.21 -52.91
CA CYS A 753 -23.27 -22.48 -51.98
C CYS A 753 -22.92 -23.33 -50.76
N GLN A 754 -21.63 -23.57 -50.56
CA GLN A 754 -21.12 -24.25 -49.37
C GLN A 754 -20.95 -23.23 -48.23
N ARG A 755 -21.46 -23.59 -47.05
CA ARG A 755 -21.15 -22.91 -45.78
C ARG A 755 -19.67 -23.12 -45.42
N VAL A 756 -19.09 -22.18 -44.68
CA VAL A 756 -17.83 -22.42 -43.95
C VAL A 756 -17.96 -23.67 -43.07
N HIS A 757 -16.97 -24.56 -43.11
CA HIS A 757 -16.98 -25.82 -42.37
C HIS A 757 -15.56 -26.25 -41.98
N GLY A 758 -15.45 -27.11 -40.96
CA GLY A 758 -14.18 -27.71 -40.54
C GLY A 758 -13.17 -26.67 -40.03
N GLY A 759 -11.91 -26.77 -40.47
CA GLY A 759 -10.82 -25.91 -39.98
C GLY A 759 -11.04 -24.41 -40.21
N ASN A 760 -11.70 -24.03 -41.31
CA ASN A 760 -12.00 -22.63 -41.62
C ASN A 760 -13.05 -22.03 -40.67
N GLU A 761 -13.98 -22.85 -40.19
CA GLU A 761 -15.00 -22.46 -39.21
C GLU A 761 -14.37 -22.31 -37.81
N VAL A 762 -13.46 -23.22 -37.44
CA VAL A 762 -12.65 -23.11 -36.21
C VAL A 762 -11.77 -21.84 -36.23
N HIS A 763 -11.17 -21.50 -37.36
CA HIS A 763 -10.40 -20.26 -37.52
C HIS A 763 -11.26 -19.01 -37.28
N LEU A 764 -12.50 -18.99 -37.81
CA LEU A 764 -13.44 -17.89 -37.59
C LEU A 764 -13.77 -17.73 -36.11
N TYR A 765 -14.14 -18.83 -35.42
CA TYR A 765 -14.44 -18.79 -33.99
C TYR A 765 -13.23 -18.37 -33.16
N LEU A 766 -12.02 -18.85 -33.48
CA LEU A 766 -10.79 -18.47 -32.80
C LEU A 766 -10.54 -16.96 -32.94
N ALA A 767 -10.67 -16.40 -34.15
CA ALA A 767 -10.51 -14.96 -34.38
C ALA A 767 -11.55 -14.15 -33.58
N LEU A 768 -12.83 -14.53 -33.65
CA LEU A 768 -13.92 -13.85 -32.94
C LEU A 768 -13.74 -13.89 -31.42
N TYR A 769 -13.38 -15.04 -30.83
CA TYR A 769 -13.20 -15.12 -29.37
C TYR A 769 -11.92 -14.42 -28.90
N LEU A 770 -10.85 -14.35 -29.71
CA LEU A 770 -9.69 -13.52 -29.39
C LEU A 770 -10.05 -12.03 -29.39
N ILE A 771 -10.79 -11.54 -30.41
CA ILE A 771 -11.31 -10.16 -30.41
C ILE A 771 -12.20 -9.93 -29.18
N ALA A 772 -13.09 -10.87 -28.85
CA ALA A 772 -13.98 -10.76 -27.71
C ALA A 772 -13.22 -10.63 -26.38
N ILE A 773 -12.17 -11.43 -26.16
CA ILE A 773 -11.33 -11.40 -24.95
C ILE A 773 -10.52 -10.10 -24.86
N GLY A 774 -9.93 -9.65 -25.97
CA GLY A 774 -9.11 -8.44 -25.97
C GLY A 774 -9.94 -7.15 -25.80
N SER A 775 -11.04 -7.01 -26.53
CA SER A 775 -11.92 -5.84 -26.39
C SER A 775 -12.57 -5.80 -25.00
N ALA A 776 -12.89 -6.97 -24.43
CA ALA A 776 -13.38 -7.11 -23.06
C ALA A 776 -12.40 -6.57 -22.02
N GLY A 777 -11.13 -6.97 -22.09
CA GLY A 777 -10.14 -6.57 -21.09
C GLY A 777 -9.78 -5.08 -21.12
N ILE A 778 -9.87 -4.45 -22.29
CA ILE A 778 -9.71 -2.99 -22.42
C ILE A 778 -10.91 -2.27 -21.82
N LYS A 779 -12.13 -2.66 -22.18
CA LYS A 779 -13.37 -2.08 -21.63
C LYS A 779 -13.49 -2.27 -20.12
N ALA A 780 -12.93 -3.36 -19.59
CA ALA A 780 -12.82 -3.64 -18.16
C ALA A 780 -11.84 -2.71 -17.43
N ALA A 781 -10.59 -2.58 -17.92
CA ALA A 781 -9.50 -1.98 -17.15
C ALA A 781 -9.21 -0.51 -17.49
N LEU A 782 -9.48 -0.07 -18.72
CA LEU A 782 -9.08 1.27 -19.20
C LEU A 782 -9.82 2.43 -18.50
N PRO A 783 -11.15 2.38 -18.24
CA PRO A 783 -11.84 3.46 -17.53
C PRO A 783 -11.37 3.62 -16.08
N ALA A 784 -11.08 2.51 -15.40
CA ALA A 784 -10.51 2.51 -14.06
C ALA A 784 -9.07 3.08 -14.06
N HIS A 785 -8.25 2.71 -15.06
CA HIS A 785 -6.91 3.27 -15.22
C HIS A 785 -6.93 4.77 -15.58
N CYS A 786 -8.00 5.26 -16.22
CA CYS A 786 -8.23 6.69 -16.45
C CYS A 786 -8.48 7.43 -15.12
N ALA A 787 -9.34 6.90 -14.25
CA ALA A 787 -9.54 7.43 -12.89
C ALA A 787 -8.24 7.41 -12.06
N ASP A 788 -7.41 6.36 -12.22
CA ASP A 788 -6.14 6.25 -11.52
C ASP A 788 -5.17 7.41 -11.80
N GLN A 789 -5.36 8.18 -12.88
CA GLN A 789 -4.54 9.36 -13.19
C GLN A 789 -4.82 10.58 -12.31
N PHE A 790 -5.88 10.57 -11.49
CA PHE A 790 -6.29 11.67 -10.61
C PHE A 790 -6.33 11.24 -9.14
N ASP A 791 -6.24 12.17 -8.21
CA ASP A 791 -6.36 11.93 -6.78
C ASP A 791 -7.72 12.41 -6.26
N GLU A 792 -8.52 11.47 -5.71
CA GLU A 792 -9.85 11.77 -5.15
C GLU A 792 -9.76 12.62 -3.87
N LYS A 793 -8.63 12.60 -3.16
CA LYS A 793 -8.41 13.41 -1.95
C LYS A 793 -8.19 14.89 -2.26
N HIS A 794 -7.82 15.25 -3.49
CA HIS A 794 -7.53 16.63 -3.88
C HIS A 794 -8.73 17.28 -4.60
N PRO A 795 -9.27 18.42 -4.14
CA PRO A 795 -10.50 19.00 -4.69
C PRO A 795 -10.38 19.36 -6.18
N GLU A 796 -9.23 19.90 -6.61
CA GLU A 796 -9.03 20.24 -8.03
C GLU A 796 -8.88 19.00 -8.93
N GLU A 797 -8.13 17.97 -8.48
CA GLU A 797 -7.95 16.77 -9.32
C GLU A 797 -9.24 15.95 -9.39
N LYS A 798 -10.06 15.96 -8.34
CA LYS A 798 -11.42 15.38 -8.32
C LYS A 798 -12.34 16.03 -9.36
N LEU A 799 -12.31 17.36 -9.51
CA LEU A 799 -13.05 18.07 -10.58
C LEU A 799 -12.48 17.76 -11.97
N GLN A 800 -11.15 17.72 -12.10
CA GLN A 800 -10.48 17.34 -13.35
C GLN A 800 -10.78 15.89 -13.77
N MET A 801 -10.92 14.96 -12.82
CA MET A 801 -11.31 13.57 -13.07
C MET A 801 -12.69 13.49 -13.72
N SER A 802 -13.68 14.24 -13.21
CA SER A 802 -15.02 14.34 -13.80
C SER A 802 -14.96 14.88 -15.24
N SER A 803 -14.18 15.94 -15.47
CA SER A 803 -13.93 16.46 -16.83
C SER A 803 -13.27 15.42 -17.73
N CYS A 804 -12.33 14.62 -17.22
CA CYS A 804 -11.67 13.56 -17.97
C CYS A 804 -12.62 12.42 -18.37
N PHE A 805 -13.59 12.06 -17.53
CA PHE A 805 -14.65 11.11 -17.90
C PHE A 805 -15.55 11.66 -19.02
N ASN A 806 -15.85 12.97 -19.03
CA ASN A 806 -16.57 13.59 -20.15
C ASN A 806 -15.77 13.52 -21.46
N TRP A 807 -14.46 13.74 -21.41
CA TRP A 807 -13.57 13.54 -22.57
C TRP A 807 -13.47 12.06 -23.00
N LEU A 808 -13.52 11.11 -22.05
CA LEU A 808 -13.54 9.68 -22.34
C LEU A 808 -14.81 9.27 -23.09
N LEU A 809 -15.97 9.79 -22.66
CA LEU A 809 -17.25 9.60 -23.33
C LEU A 809 -17.26 10.24 -24.73
N LEU A 810 -16.70 11.44 -24.89
CA LEU A 810 -16.58 12.10 -26.20
C LEU A 810 -15.66 11.31 -27.15
N SER A 811 -14.55 10.76 -26.64
CA SER A 811 -13.63 9.94 -27.42
C SER A 811 -14.27 8.62 -27.89
N LEU A 812 -15.00 7.95 -26.99
CA LEU A 812 -15.84 6.78 -27.29
C LEU A 812 -16.85 7.09 -28.40
N ALA A 813 -17.63 8.18 -28.25
CA ALA A 813 -18.66 8.56 -29.19
C ALA A 813 -18.06 8.94 -30.57
N THR A 814 -16.94 9.65 -30.60
CA THR A 814 -16.25 10.04 -31.84
C THR A 814 -15.66 8.83 -32.56
N GLY A 815 -14.96 7.94 -31.84
CA GLY A 815 -14.42 6.70 -32.39
C GLY A 815 -15.52 5.79 -32.93
N GLY A 816 -16.60 5.62 -32.17
CA GLY A 816 -17.77 4.85 -32.57
C GLY A 816 -18.47 5.41 -33.82
N ALA A 817 -18.65 6.73 -33.91
CA ALA A 817 -19.23 7.39 -35.09
C ALA A 817 -18.37 7.17 -36.35
N ILE A 818 -17.05 7.25 -36.25
CA ILE A 818 -16.12 6.95 -37.36
C ILE A 818 -16.18 5.44 -37.70
N SER A 819 -16.32 4.56 -36.72
CA SER A 819 -16.46 3.11 -36.92
C SER A 819 -17.68 2.76 -37.76
N VAL A 820 -18.88 3.17 -37.32
CA VAL A 820 -20.14 2.79 -38.00
C VAL A 820 -20.33 3.48 -39.36
N THR A 821 -19.55 4.50 -39.67
CA THR A 821 -19.59 5.20 -40.98
C THR A 821 -18.43 4.79 -41.88
N VAL A 822 -17.20 5.17 -41.55
CA VAL A 822 -16.01 5.00 -42.41
C VAL A 822 -15.58 3.54 -42.48
N PHE A 823 -15.52 2.82 -41.36
CA PHE A 823 -15.02 1.44 -41.35
C PHE A 823 -16.02 0.49 -42.00
N VAL A 824 -17.32 0.67 -41.72
CA VAL A 824 -18.40 -0.04 -42.41
C VAL A 824 -18.38 0.25 -43.92
N TYR A 825 -18.19 1.51 -44.35
CA TYR A 825 -18.07 1.86 -45.77
C TYR A 825 -16.86 1.19 -46.46
N ILE A 826 -15.73 1.04 -45.76
CA ILE A 826 -14.56 0.30 -46.27
C ILE A 826 -14.87 -1.20 -46.37
N GLN A 827 -15.48 -1.79 -45.34
CA GLN A 827 -15.88 -3.21 -45.32
C GLN A 827 -16.80 -3.55 -46.49
N ASP A 828 -17.88 -2.79 -46.68
CA ASP A 828 -18.93 -3.08 -47.68
C ASP A 828 -18.48 -2.78 -49.12
N TYR A 829 -17.78 -1.65 -49.36
CA TYR A 829 -17.48 -1.19 -50.73
C TYR A 829 -16.01 -1.28 -51.16
N LYS A 830 -15.05 -1.40 -50.22
CA LYS A 830 -13.62 -1.54 -50.55
C LYS A 830 -13.07 -2.94 -50.32
N GLY A 831 -13.78 -3.76 -49.54
CA GLY A 831 -13.46 -5.16 -49.26
C GLY A 831 -13.26 -5.42 -47.77
N TRP A 832 -13.77 -6.56 -47.30
CA TRP A 832 -13.66 -7.03 -45.92
C TRP A 832 -12.22 -7.14 -45.42
N ASP A 833 -11.29 -7.56 -46.29
CA ASP A 833 -9.87 -7.66 -45.97
C ASP A 833 -9.27 -6.28 -45.63
N ARG A 834 -9.56 -5.26 -46.44
CA ARG A 834 -9.17 -3.86 -46.18
C ARG A 834 -9.87 -3.28 -44.96
N GLY A 835 -11.14 -3.64 -44.72
CA GLY A 835 -11.90 -3.23 -43.55
C GLY A 835 -11.29 -3.76 -42.25
N PHE A 836 -10.97 -5.06 -42.20
CA PHE A 836 -10.30 -5.67 -41.04
C PHE A 836 -8.83 -5.24 -40.91
N ALA A 837 -8.13 -4.96 -42.02
CA ALA A 837 -6.79 -4.36 -41.98
C ALA A 837 -6.82 -2.94 -41.39
N ALA A 838 -7.84 -2.13 -41.70
CA ALA A 838 -8.03 -0.81 -41.08
C ALA A 838 -8.30 -0.93 -39.58
N ALA A 839 -9.14 -1.90 -39.15
CA ALA A 839 -9.38 -2.19 -37.74
C ALA A 839 -8.09 -2.62 -37.00
N ALA A 840 -7.33 -3.55 -37.56
CA ALA A 840 -6.04 -3.96 -37.02
C ALA A 840 -5.03 -2.79 -36.95
N GLY A 841 -4.99 -1.92 -37.97
CA GLY A 841 -4.14 -0.72 -38.00
C GLY A 841 -4.52 0.30 -36.92
N ALA A 842 -5.81 0.60 -36.76
CA ALA A 842 -6.31 1.46 -35.69
C ALA A 842 -5.96 0.91 -34.30
N MET A 843 -6.09 -0.41 -34.11
CA MET A 843 -5.78 -1.07 -32.85
C MET A 843 -4.27 -1.13 -32.54
N GLY A 844 -3.44 -1.36 -33.56
CA GLY A 844 -1.99 -1.26 -33.44
C GLY A 844 -1.54 0.16 -33.06
N LEU A 845 -2.17 1.18 -33.65
CA LEU A 845 -1.94 2.58 -33.28
C LEU A 845 -2.38 2.87 -31.83
N ALA A 846 -3.53 2.33 -31.39
CA ALA A 846 -4.02 2.46 -30.01
C ALA A 846 -2.96 1.98 -29.01
N LEU A 847 -2.45 0.76 -29.21
CA LEU A 847 -1.40 0.17 -28.38
C LEU A 847 -0.10 0.99 -28.37
N ILE A 848 0.35 1.48 -29.53
CA ILE A 848 1.56 2.33 -29.62
C ILE A 848 1.39 3.63 -28.83
N VAL A 849 0.23 4.30 -28.99
CA VAL A 849 -0.09 5.55 -28.26
C VAL A 849 -0.19 5.28 -26.76
N PHE A 850 -0.82 4.18 -26.35
CA PHE A 850 -0.94 3.81 -24.94
C PHE A 850 0.42 3.51 -24.29
N LEU A 851 1.30 2.79 -24.99
CA LEU A 851 2.67 2.49 -24.53
C LEU A 851 3.53 3.76 -24.44
N ALA A 852 3.38 4.73 -25.35
CA ALA A 852 4.08 6.02 -25.29
C ALA A 852 3.72 6.85 -24.05
N GLY A 853 2.56 6.61 -23.43
CA GLY A 853 2.15 7.20 -22.17
C GLY A 853 2.80 6.58 -20.92
N MET A 854 3.37 5.37 -21.00
CA MET A 854 3.91 4.59 -19.86
C MET A 854 4.76 5.42 -18.88
N PRO A 855 5.71 6.28 -19.31
CA PRO A 855 6.55 7.03 -18.37
C PRO A 855 5.83 8.10 -17.55
N ARG A 856 4.57 8.42 -17.89
CA ARG A 856 3.79 9.52 -17.31
C ARG A 856 2.55 9.05 -16.55
N TYR A 857 2.16 7.77 -16.62
CA TYR A 857 1.00 7.27 -15.90
C TYR A 857 1.25 7.12 -14.39
N ARG A 858 0.18 7.23 -13.61
CA ARG A 858 0.07 6.71 -12.25
C ARG A 858 -0.50 5.29 -12.32
N PHE A 859 0.06 4.37 -11.54
CA PHE A 859 -0.40 2.99 -11.44
C PHE A 859 -0.91 2.76 -10.01
N ALA A 860 -2.18 2.38 -9.85
CA ALA A 860 -2.70 1.97 -8.54
C ALA A 860 -2.01 0.68 -8.08
N THR A 861 -1.65 0.62 -6.79
CA THR A 861 -1.16 -0.63 -6.19
C THR A 861 -2.27 -1.66 -6.13
N VAL A 862 -1.94 -2.93 -6.41
CA VAL A 862 -2.87 -4.07 -6.39
C VAL A 862 -3.31 -4.34 -4.94
N GLN A 863 -4.46 -3.79 -4.55
CA GLN A 863 -5.11 -4.12 -3.28
C GLN A 863 -5.94 -5.39 -3.50
N GLY A 864 -5.47 -6.52 -2.95
CA GLY A 864 -6.14 -7.82 -3.11
C GLY A 864 -7.60 -7.76 -2.67
N SER A 865 -8.52 -7.83 -3.64
CA SER A 865 -9.95 -7.55 -3.42
C SER A 865 -10.61 -8.55 -2.47
N SER A 866 -11.04 -8.06 -1.31
CA SER A 866 -11.80 -8.80 -0.30
C SER A 866 -13.33 -8.63 -0.41
N ALA A 867 -13.81 -7.63 -1.15
CA ALA A 867 -15.20 -7.18 -1.06
C ALA A 867 -16.22 -8.18 -1.64
N LEU A 868 -15.92 -8.83 -2.77
CA LEU A 868 -16.79 -9.87 -3.32
C LEU A 868 -16.75 -11.15 -2.48
N THR A 869 -15.58 -11.51 -1.96
CA THR A 869 -15.41 -12.67 -1.08
C THR A 869 -16.16 -12.50 0.24
N GLU A 870 -16.21 -11.30 0.83
CA GLU A 870 -17.08 -10.99 1.99
C GLU A 870 -18.57 -11.20 1.69
N ILE A 871 -19.04 -10.81 0.49
CA ILE A 871 -20.46 -10.99 0.12
C ILE A 871 -20.79 -12.48 -0.12
N PHE A 872 -19.90 -13.23 -0.78
CA PHE A 872 -20.07 -14.69 -0.91
C PHE A 872 -20.00 -15.41 0.43
N GLN A 873 -19.13 -14.97 1.36
CA GLN A 873 -19.07 -15.46 2.73
C GLN A 873 -20.42 -15.31 3.43
N VAL A 874 -21.08 -14.14 3.34
CA VAL A 874 -22.42 -13.93 3.89
C VAL A 874 -23.44 -14.90 3.31
N TYR A 875 -23.49 -15.08 1.98
CA TYR A 875 -24.46 -16.00 1.37
C TYR A 875 -24.23 -17.46 1.80
N VAL A 876 -22.96 -17.90 1.88
CA VAL A 876 -22.59 -19.25 2.34
C VAL A 876 -22.90 -19.44 3.82
N ALA A 877 -22.56 -18.47 4.67
CA ALA A 877 -22.84 -18.50 6.11
C ALA A 877 -24.36 -18.50 6.38
N ALA A 878 -25.13 -17.63 5.74
CA ALA A 878 -26.59 -17.59 5.87
C ALA A 878 -27.26 -18.92 5.45
N PHE A 879 -26.79 -19.53 4.35
CA PHE A 879 -27.30 -20.83 3.90
C PHE A 879 -26.92 -21.96 4.87
N ARG A 880 -25.69 -21.98 5.38
CA ARG A 880 -25.22 -22.94 6.39
C ARG A 880 -26.00 -22.82 7.70
N ASN A 881 -26.32 -21.59 8.09
CA ASN A 881 -26.98 -21.25 9.35
C ASN A 881 -28.52 -21.25 9.24
N ARG A 882 -29.08 -21.69 8.10
CA ARG A 882 -30.53 -21.63 7.79
C ARG A 882 -31.45 -22.34 8.79
N ASN A 883 -30.92 -23.30 9.55
CA ASN A 883 -31.66 -24.08 10.55
C ASN A 883 -31.60 -23.47 11.96
N LEU A 884 -30.82 -22.41 12.18
CA LEU A 884 -30.70 -21.78 13.50
C LEU A 884 -31.86 -20.79 13.75
N PRO A 885 -32.32 -20.66 15.02
CA PRO A 885 -33.23 -19.60 15.40
C PRO A 885 -32.54 -18.24 15.20
N LEU A 886 -33.28 -17.27 14.66
CA LEU A 886 -32.79 -15.90 14.53
C LEU A 886 -33.16 -15.14 15.82
N PRO A 887 -32.21 -14.44 16.46
CA PRO A 887 -32.51 -13.53 17.58
C PRO A 887 -33.57 -12.49 17.20
N GLU A 888 -34.40 -12.08 18.16
CA GLU A 888 -35.34 -10.97 17.96
C GLU A 888 -34.67 -9.60 18.14
N ASN A 889 -33.61 -9.52 18.96
CA ASN A 889 -32.82 -8.31 19.15
C ASN A 889 -31.67 -8.24 18.13
N PRO A 890 -31.52 -7.14 17.36
CA PRO A 890 -30.43 -6.98 16.40
C PRO A 890 -29.05 -6.81 17.08
N ASP A 891 -29.01 -6.40 18.35
CA ASP A 891 -27.77 -6.25 19.14
C ASP A 891 -27.14 -7.59 19.57
N GLU A 892 -27.85 -8.72 19.39
CA GLU A 892 -27.32 -10.07 19.61
C GLU A 892 -26.59 -10.62 18.37
N LEU A 893 -26.58 -9.88 17.26
CA LEU A 893 -25.84 -10.23 16.04
C LEU A 893 -24.37 -9.80 16.14
N TYR A 894 -23.49 -10.52 15.45
CA TYR A 894 -22.05 -10.29 15.49
C TYR A 894 -21.63 -9.00 14.77
N GLU A 895 -21.15 -8.02 15.53
CA GLU A 895 -20.46 -6.83 15.01
C GLU A 895 -19.26 -6.48 15.89
N ILE A 896 -18.22 -5.88 15.30
CA ILE A 896 -17.02 -5.46 16.04
C ILE A 896 -17.32 -4.17 16.81
N SER A 897 -16.98 -4.12 18.10
CA SER A 897 -17.08 -2.88 18.88
C SER A 897 -16.34 -1.74 18.19
N ARG A 898 -16.97 -0.55 18.08
CA ARG A 898 -16.36 0.65 17.47
C ARG A 898 -15.02 1.04 18.11
N SER A 899 -14.79 0.69 19.37
CA SER A 899 -13.53 0.90 20.09
C SER A 899 -12.38 -0.05 19.71
N LYS A 900 -12.66 -1.13 18.96
CA LYS A 900 -11.67 -2.11 18.49
C LYS A 900 -11.44 -2.06 16.98
N ALA A 901 -12.07 -1.13 16.27
CA ALA A 901 -12.00 -1.01 14.81
C ALA A 901 -10.95 0.02 14.37
N SER A 902 -10.37 -0.18 13.18
CA SER A 902 -9.51 0.83 12.55
C SER A 902 -10.33 2.06 12.14
N PRO A 903 -9.72 3.26 12.06
CA PRO A 903 -10.44 4.50 11.70
C PRO A 903 -11.15 4.45 10.34
N ASP A 904 -10.72 3.58 9.42
CA ASP A 904 -11.33 3.39 8.10
C ASP A 904 -12.49 2.38 8.05
N THR A 905 -12.89 1.77 9.18
CA THR A 905 -13.95 0.75 9.21
C THR A 905 -15.35 1.38 9.08
N GLU A 906 -16.02 1.17 7.94
CA GLU A 906 -17.39 1.68 7.71
C GLU A 906 -18.44 0.85 8.47
N PHE A 907 -19.15 1.50 9.41
CA PHE A 907 -20.29 0.91 10.12
C PHE A 907 -21.62 1.29 9.44
N VAL A 908 -22.49 0.30 9.23
CA VAL A 908 -23.82 0.45 8.63
C VAL A 908 -24.87 -0.03 9.65
N ALA A 909 -25.90 0.78 9.89
CA ALA A 909 -26.99 0.40 10.77
C ALA A 909 -27.83 -0.75 10.18
N HIS A 910 -28.23 -1.70 11.03
CA HIS A 910 -29.05 -2.86 10.67
C HIS A 910 -30.40 -2.47 10.06
N ARG A 911 -30.93 -3.31 9.16
CA ARG A 911 -32.26 -3.15 8.54
C ARG A 911 -33.10 -4.41 8.69
N ASP A 912 -34.14 -4.33 9.51
CA ASP A 912 -34.94 -5.50 9.93
C ASP A 912 -35.79 -6.17 8.82
N LYS A 913 -36.06 -5.46 7.70
CA LYS A 913 -37.20 -5.79 6.80
C LYS A 913 -36.83 -6.43 5.45
N PRO A 914 -35.82 -5.99 4.67
CA PRO A 914 -35.43 -6.68 3.44
C PRO A 914 -34.47 -7.86 3.73
N PHE A 915 -34.79 -9.04 3.18
CA PHE A 915 -33.92 -10.23 3.19
C PHE A 915 -33.44 -10.70 4.59
N ARG A 916 -34.33 -10.68 5.61
CA ARG A 916 -34.02 -11.07 7.01
C ARG A 916 -33.42 -12.48 7.20
N PHE A 917 -33.48 -13.35 6.19
CA PHE A 917 -32.82 -14.65 6.25
C PHE A 917 -31.29 -14.55 6.15
N LEU A 918 -30.73 -13.45 5.61
CA LEU A 918 -29.29 -13.21 5.53
C LEU A 918 -28.67 -12.87 6.88
N ASP A 919 -29.46 -12.36 7.84
CA ASP A 919 -29.01 -12.06 9.21
C ASP A 919 -28.54 -13.32 9.96
N ARG A 920 -28.93 -14.51 9.48
CA ARG A 920 -28.41 -15.79 9.96
C ARG A 920 -26.90 -15.96 9.77
N ALA A 921 -26.27 -15.21 8.84
CA ALA A 921 -24.82 -15.17 8.70
C ALA A 921 -24.11 -14.52 9.91
N ALA A 922 -24.79 -13.61 10.63
CA ALA A 922 -24.25 -12.89 11.78
C ALA A 922 -24.63 -13.51 13.14
N ILE A 923 -25.22 -14.71 13.17
CA ILE A 923 -25.48 -15.42 14.42
C ILE A 923 -24.15 -15.83 15.07
N VAL A 924 -23.95 -15.43 16.33
CA VAL A 924 -22.79 -15.82 17.13
C VAL A 924 -22.81 -17.33 17.40
N GLN A 925 -21.81 -18.07 16.90
CA GLN A 925 -21.69 -19.53 17.08
C GLN A 925 -20.45 -19.97 17.84
N ALA A 926 -19.42 -19.12 17.91
CA ALA A 926 -18.21 -19.40 18.67
C ALA A 926 -18.30 -18.79 20.07
N PRO A 927 -17.67 -19.39 21.11
CA PRO A 927 -17.34 -18.67 22.32
C PRO A 927 -16.47 -17.44 21.98
N LYS A 928 -16.53 -16.39 22.81
CA LYS A 928 -16.02 -15.04 22.49
C LYS A 928 -14.51 -14.95 22.21
N ASP A 929 -13.77 -16.03 22.46
CA ASP A 929 -12.30 -16.07 22.48
C ASP A 929 -11.68 -16.86 21.30
N ALA A 930 -12.48 -17.32 20.34
CA ALA A 930 -12.00 -17.97 19.11
C ALA A 930 -12.14 -17.06 17.88
N ALA A 931 -11.09 -16.98 17.04
CA ALA A 931 -11.14 -16.21 15.80
C ALA A 931 -12.25 -16.74 14.86
N PRO A 932 -13.30 -15.96 14.55
CA PRO A 932 -14.44 -16.45 13.81
C PRO A 932 -14.08 -16.70 12.34
N ASN A 933 -14.36 -17.91 11.84
CA ASN A 933 -14.17 -18.24 10.44
C ASN A 933 -15.20 -17.45 9.59
N PRO A 934 -14.75 -16.57 8.65
CA PRO A 934 -15.65 -15.72 7.86
C PRO A 934 -16.69 -16.49 7.03
N TRP A 935 -16.42 -17.75 6.66
CA TRP A 935 -17.35 -18.62 5.93
C TRP A 935 -18.43 -19.27 6.81
N ARG A 936 -18.46 -18.96 8.11
CA ARG A 936 -19.42 -19.50 9.10
C ARG A 936 -20.11 -18.40 9.91
N GLN A 937 -19.41 -17.29 10.17
CA GLN A 937 -19.90 -16.14 10.94
C GLN A 937 -19.38 -14.85 10.29
N CYS A 938 -20.28 -13.94 9.94
CA CYS A 938 -19.99 -12.67 9.26
C CYS A 938 -20.48 -11.48 10.10
N ARG A 939 -19.96 -10.27 9.83
CA ARG A 939 -20.35 -9.02 10.51
C ARG A 939 -21.70 -8.51 10.02
N VAL A 940 -22.48 -7.81 10.88
CA VAL A 940 -23.74 -7.16 10.47
C VAL A 940 -23.52 -6.19 9.29
N THR A 941 -22.42 -5.42 9.31
CA THR A 941 -21.94 -4.58 8.20
C THR A 941 -21.80 -5.34 6.88
N GLN A 942 -21.16 -6.51 6.88
CA GLN A 942 -21.04 -7.37 5.69
C GLN A 942 -22.42 -7.88 5.24
N VAL A 943 -23.30 -8.23 6.19
CA VAL A 943 -24.67 -8.69 5.89
C VAL A 943 -25.49 -7.59 5.23
N GLU A 944 -25.47 -6.35 5.72
CA GLU A 944 -26.17 -5.22 5.11
C GLU A 944 -25.63 -4.88 3.71
N HIS A 945 -24.32 -5.06 3.47
CA HIS A 945 -23.74 -4.96 2.12
C HIS A 945 -24.29 -6.05 1.18
N ALA A 946 -24.35 -7.30 1.63
CA ALA A 946 -24.93 -8.40 0.85
C ALA A 946 -26.44 -8.22 0.60
N LYS A 947 -27.22 -7.82 1.61
CA LYS A 947 -28.65 -7.46 1.48
C LYS A 947 -28.84 -6.37 0.40
N THR A 948 -27.97 -5.36 0.39
CA THR A 948 -28.04 -4.24 -0.56
C THR A 948 -27.76 -4.71 -1.99
N VAL A 949 -26.76 -5.57 -2.20
CA VAL A 949 -26.48 -6.16 -3.52
C VAL A 949 -27.62 -7.07 -3.98
N LEU A 950 -28.18 -7.90 -3.10
CA LEU A 950 -29.33 -8.75 -3.43
C LEU A 950 -30.58 -7.93 -3.79
N ALA A 951 -30.79 -6.77 -3.15
CA ALA A 951 -31.87 -5.84 -3.48
C ALA A 951 -31.76 -5.22 -4.89
N MET A 952 -30.55 -5.15 -5.46
CA MET A 952 -30.32 -4.61 -6.82
C MET A 952 -30.64 -5.63 -7.91
N VAL A 953 -30.55 -6.94 -7.62
CA VAL A 953 -30.66 -8.02 -8.63
C VAL A 953 -31.96 -7.96 -9.44
N PRO A 954 -33.16 -7.70 -8.88
CA PRO A 954 -34.38 -7.65 -9.69
C PRO A 954 -34.40 -6.46 -10.68
N ILE A 955 -33.84 -5.32 -10.28
CA ILE A 955 -33.71 -4.13 -11.14
C ILE A 955 -32.67 -4.39 -12.24
N PHE A 956 -31.55 -5.03 -11.90
CA PHE A 956 -30.59 -5.56 -12.87
C PHE A 956 -31.26 -6.51 -13.89
N CYS A 957 -32.08 -7.46 -13.44
CA CYS A 957 -32.76 -8.39 -14.33
C CYS A 957 -33.70 -7.67 -15.33
N SER A 958 -34.31 -6.55 -14.93
CA SER A 958 -35.16 -5.78 -15.84
C SER A 958 -34.42 -5.15 -17.03
N ALA A 959 -33.10 -4.96 -16.92
CA ALA A 959 -32.26 -4.42 -17.98
C ALA A 959 -31.82 -5.47 -19.02
N ILE A 960 -31.99 -6.78 -18.72
CA ILE A 960 -31.65 -7.87 -19.63
C ILE A 960 -32.49 -7.79 -20.92
N ILE A 961 -33.81 -7.56 -20.79
CA ILE A 961 -34.73 -7.46 -21.93
C ILE A 961 -34.42 -6.23 -22.80
N MET A 962 -33.93 -5.13 -22.21
CA MET A 962 -33.44 -3.97 -22.96
C MET A 962 -32.23 -4.36 -23.82
N GLY A 963 -31.26 -5.08 -23.26
CA GLY A 963 -30.11 -5.62 -24.01
C GLY A 963 -30.54 -6.59 -25.12
N THR A 964 -31.58 -7.40 -24.90
CA THR A 964 -32.18 -8.25 -25.95
C THR A 964 -32.77 -7.43 -27.10
N CYS A 965 -33.41 -6.28 -26.82
CA CYS A 965 -33.94 -5.41 -27.87
C CYS A 965 -32.81 -4.73 -28.68
N LEU A 966 -31.74 -4.28 -28.01
CA LEU A 966 -30.53 -3.76 -28.67
C LEU A 966 -29.92 -4.81 -29.61
N ALA A 967 -29.81 -6.06 -29.16
CA ALA A 967 -29.29 -7.15 -29.97
C ALA A 967 -30.06 -7.33 -31.30
N GLN A 968 -31.40 -7.18 -31.31
CA GLN A 968 -32.17 -7.29 -32.56
C GLN A 968 -31.94 -6.14 -33.52
N LEU A 969 -31.73 -4.93 -32.99
CA LEU A 969 -31.43 -3.75 -33.80
C LEU A 969 -30.07 -3.88 -34.49
N GLN A 970 -29.13 -4.60 -33.89
CA GLN A 970 -27.82 -4.92 -34.50
C GLN A 970 -27.86 -6.15 -35.43
N THR A 971 -28.82 -7.06 -35.26
CA THR A 971 -28.93 -8.27 -36.08
C THR A 971 -30.06 -8.19 -37.11
N PHE A 972 -31.29 -8.57 -36.74
CA PHE A 972 -32.41 -8.72 -37.67
C PHE A 972 -32.80 -7.40 -38.33
N SER A 973 -32.66 -6.24 -37.67
CA SER A 973 -32.91 -4.94 -38.32
C SER A 973 -31.87 -4.58 -39.38
N ILE A 974 -30.62 -5.04 -39.24
CA ILE A 974 -29.57 -4.88 -40.28
C ILE A 974 -29.82 -5.87 -41.43
N GLY A 975 -30.22 -7.11 -41.12
CA GLY A 975 -30.68 -8.08 -42.11
C GLY A 975 -31.91 -7.58 -42.90
N GLN A 976 -32.87 -6.97 -42.23
CA GLN A 976 -34.04 -6.31 -42.82
C GLN A 976 -33.62 -5.14 -43.72
N ALA A 977 -32.73 -4.27 -43.23
CA ALA A 977 -32.19 -3.14 -43.98
C ALA A 977 -31.48 -3.56 -45.28
N SER A 978 -30.80 -4.71 -45.30
CA SER A 978 -30.15 -5.26 -46.51
C SER A 978 -31.12 -5.56 -47.67
N THR A 979 -32.43 -5.61 -47.40
CA THR A 979 -33.47 -5.81 -48.43
C THR A 979 -34.07 -4.51 -48.97
N MET A 980 -33.74 -3.37 -48.36
CA MET A 980 -34.40 -2.08 -48.58
C MET A 980 -33.55 -1.16 -49.45
N ASP A 981 -34.16 -0.12 -50.02
CA ASP A 981 -33.44 0.88 -50.80
C ASP A 981 -32.58 1.78 -49.89
N ASN A 982 -31.26 1.63 -50.00
CA ASN A 982 -30.26 2.33 -49.19
C ASN A 982 -29.62 3.54 -49.88
N TRP A 983 -30.23 4.06 -50.96
CA TRP A 983 -29.75 5.28 -51.61
C TRP A 983 -30.12 6.55 -50.83
N LEU A 984 -29.11 7.37 -50.54
CA LEU A 984 -29.25 8.72 -49.99
C LEU A 984 -29.19 9.72 -51.16
N GLY A 985 -30.35 10.07 -51.70
CA GLY A 985 -30.45 10.84 -52.94
C GLY A 985 -30.04 10.00 -54.15
N LYS A 986 -29.45 10.63 -55.18
CA LYS A 986 -29.11 9.97 -56.46
C LYS A 986 -27.65 9.51 -56.60
N HIS A 987 -26.78 9.81 -55.65
CA HIS A 987 -25.33 9.71 -55.83
C HIS A 987 -24.57 8.96 -54.73
N PHE A 988 -25.18 8.72 -53.57
CA PHE A 988 -24.52 8.02 -52.46
C PHE A 988 -25.38 6.84 -52.00
N GLN A 989 -24.81 5.64 -52.02
CA GLN A 989 -25.44 4.45 -51.47
C GLN A 989 -24.89 4.23 -50.05
N MET A 990 -25.76 4.32 -49.04
CA MET A 990 -25.35 4.21 -47.63
C MET A 990 -25.18 2.73 -47.23
N PRO A 991 -24.08 2.33 -46.58
CA PRO A 991 -23.98 0.98 -46.01
C PRO A 991 -25.13 0.72 -45.02
N VAL A 992 -25.79 -0.43 -45.11
CA VAL A 992 -26.98 -0.70 -44.27
C VAL A 992 -26.62 -0.90 -42.79
N ALA A 993 -25.42 -1.42 -42.53
CA ALA A 993 -24.85 -1.52 -41.18
C ALA A 993 -24.42 -0.15 -40.58
N SER A 994 -24.55 0.97 -41.33
CA SER A 994 -24.38 2.32 -40.79
C SER A 994 -25.62 2.90 -40.10
N LEU A 995 -26.80 2.24 -40.18
CA LEU A 995 -28.02 2.70 -39.48
C LEU A 995 -27.84 2.98 -37.97
N PRO A 996 -27.02 2.23 -37.20
CA PRO A 996 -26.72 2.53 -35.80
C PRO A 996 -26.02 3.89 -35.56
N VAL A 997 -25.63 4.63 -36.60
CA VAL A 997 -25.23 6.04 -36.48
C VAL A 997 -26.38 6.92 -35.95
N ILE A 998 -27.65 6.54 -36.21
CA ILE A 998 -28.83 7.29 -35.76
C ILE A 998 -28.95 7.34 -34.23
N PRO A 999 -28.99 6.20 -33.50
CA PRO A 999 -29.02 6.22 -32.03
C PRO A 999 -27.75 6.83 -31.44
N LEU A 1000 -26.57 6.62 -32.06
CA LEU A 1000 -25.32 7.26 -31.63
C LEU A 1000 -25.40 8.80 -31.72
N ALA A 1001 -25.85 9.35 -32.84
CA ALA A 1001 -26.02 10.78 -33.03
C ALA A 1001 -27.07 11.36 -32.07
N ILE A 1002 -28.18 10.64 -31.84
CA ILE A 1002 -29.19 11.03 -30.88
C ILE A 1002 -28.65 11.00 -29.46
N LEU A 1003 -27.84 10.00 -29.07
CA LEU A 1003 -27.20 9.95 -27.76
C LEU A 1003 -26.26 11.15 -27.54
N ILE A 1004 -25.43 11.48 -28.55
CA ILE A 1004 -24.51 12.63 -28.55
C ILE A 1004 -25.25 13.97 -28.38
N LEU A 1005 -26.44 14.11 -28.98
CA LEU A 1005 -27.24 15.34 -28.88
C LEU A 1005 -28.12 15.37 -27.62
N ALA A 1006 -28.71 14.24 -27.24
CA ALA A 1006 -29.69 14.14 -26.17
C ALA A 1006 -29.05 14.27 -24.78
N VAL A 1007 -27.83 13.76 -24.56
CA VAL A 1007 -27.16 13.88 -23.25
C VAL A 1007 -26.87 15.35 -22.87
N PRO A 1008 -26.26 16.20 -23.74
CA PRO A 1008 -26.12 17.64 -23.46
C PRO A 1008 -27.47 18.36 -23.30
N ILE A 1009 -28.47 18.03 -24.11
CA ILE A 1009 -29.83 18.62 -24.01
C ILE A 1009 -30.47 18.25 -22.66
N TYR A 1010 -30.31 17.01 -22.23
CA TYR A 1010 -30.83 16.51 -20.97
C TYR A 1010 -30.22 17.27 -19.78
N GLU A 1011 -28.89 17.34 -19.71
CA GLU A 1011 -28.17 18.03 -18.62
C GLU A 1011 -28.37 19.56 -18.64
N ARG A 1012 -28.39 20.20 -19.81
CA ARG A 1012 -28.46 21.67 -19.93
C ARG A 1012 -29.87 22.25 -19.88
N LEU A 1013 -30.88 21.51 -20.37
CA LEU A 1013 -32.25 22.01 -20.52
C LEU A 1013 -33.24 21.25 -19.64
N PHE A 1014 -33.21 19.91 -19.67
CA PHE A 1014 -34.18 19.12 -18.91
C PHE A 1014 -33.90 19.12 -17.40
N VAL A 1015 -32.66 18.89 -16.95
CA VAL A 1015 -32.33 18.81 -15.51
C VAL A 1015 -32.64 20.12 -14.78
N PRO A 1016 -32.29 21.33 -15.25
CA PRO A 1016 -32.64 22.59 -14.57
C PRO A 1016 -34.16 22.83 -14.52
N PHE A 1017 -34.86 22.56 -15.62
CA PHE A 1017 -36.32 22.69 -15.70
C PHE A 1017 -37.03 21.70 -14.75
N ALA A 1018 -36.62 20.43 -14.78
CA ALA A 1018 -37.17 19.40 -13.90
C ALA A 1018 -36.86 19.69 -12.44
N ARG A 1019 -35.65 20.13 -12.09
CA ARG A 1019 -35.28 20.53 -10.72
C ARG A 1019 -36.14 21.68 -10.20
N HIS A 1020 -36.50 22.64 -11.06
CA HIS A 1020 -37.40 23.74 -10.69
C HIS A 1020 -38.83 23.26 -10.38
N LEU A 1021 -39.30 22.18 -11.05
CA LEU A 1021 -40.63 21.60 -10.85
C LEU A 1021 -40.71 20.57 -9.71
N THR A 1022 -39.68 19.73 -9.55
CA THR A 1022 -39.69 18.59 -8.61
C THR A 1022 -38.97 18.87 -7.29
N GLY A 1023 -38.12 19.90 -7.23
CA GLY A 1023 -37.21 20.15 -6.12
C GLY A 1023 -36.04 19.14 -6.01
N ILE A 1024 -35.97 18.13 -6.88
CA ILE A 1024 -34.94 17.09 -6.82
C ILE A 1024 -33.67 17.59 -7.53
N PRO A 1025 -32.46 17.49 -6.92
CA PRO A 1025 -31.22 18.02 -7.51
C PRO A 1025 -30.86 17.39 -8.87
N THR A 1026 -31.24 16.13 -9.11
CA THR A 1026 -31.04 15.40 -10.38
C THR A 1026 -32.20 15.58 -11.39
N GLY A 1027 -33.15 16.47 -11.10
CA GLY A 1027 -34.38 16.70 -11.87
C GLY A 1027 -35.44 15.62 -11.70
N ILE A 1028 -35.09 14.36 -12.00
CA ILE A 1028 -35.92 13.16 -11.79
C ILE A 1028 -35.09 12.05 -11.14
N THR A 1029 -35.77 11.11 -10.48
CA THR A 1029 -35.10 9.95 -9.83
C THR A 1029 -34.57 8.96 -10.87
N TYR A 1030 -33.51 8.23 -10.53
CA TYR A 1030 -32.95 7.21 -11.42
C TYR A 1030 -33.95 6.09 -11.74
N PHE A 1031 -34.89 5.76 -10.84
CA PHE A 1031 -35.96 4.81 -11.15
C PHE A 1031 -36.98 5.35 -12.16
N GLN A 1032 -37.29 6.65 -12.13
CA GLN A 1032 -38.09 7.27 -13.20
C GLN A 1032 -37.34 7.25 -14.54
N ARG A 1033 -36.02 7.52 -14.54
CA ARG A 1033 -35.17 7.42 -15.76
C ARG A 1033 -35.25 6.01 -16.38
N VAL A 1034 -34.97 4.97 -15.59
CA VAL A 1034 -35.06 3.56 -16.05
C VAL A 1034 -36.47 3.20 -16.53
N GLY A 1035 -37.52 3.61 -15.81
CA GLY A 1035 -38.90 3.37 -16.20
C GLY A 1035 -39.28 3.99 -17.54
N VAL A 1036 -38.89 5.25 -17.79
CA VAL A 1036 -39.10 5.93 -19.09
C VAL A 1036 -38.39 5.17 -20.21
N GLY A 1037 -37.14 4.75 -19.99
CA GLY A 1037 -36.37 3.99 -20.97
C GLY A 1037 -37.01 2.65 -21.33
N LEU A 1038 -37.47 1.88 -20.35
CA LEU A 1038 -38.20 0.62 -20.59
C LEU A 1038 -39.51 0.83 -21.38
N VAL A 1039 -40.26 1.90 -21.12
CA VAL A 1039 -41.47 2.25 -21.91
C VAL A 1039 -41.11 2.59 -23.36
N LEU A 1040 -40.06 3.40 -23.58
CA LEU A 1040 -39.61 3.73 -24.93
C LEU A 1040 -39.08 2.49 -25.69
N SER A 1041 -38.51 1.50 -25.01
CA SER A 1041 -38.15 0.21 -25.62
C SER A 1041 -39.37 -0.53 -26.19
N ILE A 1042 -40.49 -0.58 -25.44
CA ILE A 1042 -41.76 -1.15 -25.92
C ILE A 1042 -42.22 -0.43 -27.19
N VAL A 1043 -42.18 0.90 -27.19
CA VAL A 1043 -42.58 1.73 -28.34
C VAL A 1043 -41.67 1.46 -29.55
N SER A 1044 -40.35 1.36 -29.35
CA SER A 1044 -39.40 1.01 -30.40
C SER A 1044 -39.69 -0.35 -31.04
N MET A 1045 -39.91 -1.40 -30.24
CA MET A 1045 -40.21 -2.74 -30.77
C MET A 1045 -41.58 -2.80 -31.47
N ALA A 1046 -42.57 -2.06 -30.97
CA ALA A 1046 -43.87 -1.92 -31.64
C ALA A 1046 -43.77 -1.18 -32.99
N ILE A 1047 -42.93 -0.14 -33.07
CA ILE A 1047 -42.60 0.54 -34.33
C ILE A 1047 -41.91 -0.44 -35.28
N ALA A 1048 -40.93 -1.21 -34.82
CA ALA A 1048 -40.22 -2.19 -35.66
C ALA A 1048 -41.16 -3.26 -36.23
N ALA A 1049 -42.10 -3.77 -35.41
CA ALA A 1049 -43.14 -4.67 -35.85
C ALA A 1049 -44.06 -4.04 -36.92
N ALA A 1050 -44.47 -2.78 -36.72
CA ALA A 1050 -45.32 -2.05 -37.67
C ALA A 1050 -44.60 -1.77 -39.01
N VAL A 1051 -43.32 -1.38 -38.96
CA VAL A 1051 -42.48 -1.17 -40.15
C VAL A 1051 -42.28 -2.48 -40.91
N GLU A 1052 -42.06 -3.60 -40.22
CA GLU A 1052 -41.93 -4.91 -40.88
C GLU A 1052 -43.24 -5.38 -41.52
N VAL A 1053 -44.39 -5.18 -40.86
CA VAL A 1053 -45.71 -5.41 -41.49
C VAL A 1053 -45.87 -4.57 -42.76
N GLN A 1054 -45.41 -3.31 -42.75
CA GLN A 1054 -45.46 -2.46 -43.94
C GLN A 1054 -44.49 -2.91 -45.04
N ARG A 1055 -43.26 -3.28 -44.69
CA ARG A 1055 -42.28 -3.85 -45.64
C ARG A 1055 -42.84 -5.09 -46.32
N LYS A 1056 -43.43 -6.01 -45.57
CA LYS A 1056 -44.05 -7.23 -46.11
C LYS A 1056 -45.28 -6.97 -46.99
N LYS A 1057 -46.06 -5.92 -46.74
CA LYS A 1057 -47.11 -5.46 -47.67
C LYS A 1057 -46.53 -4.98 -49.01
N VAL A 1058 -45.39 -4.28 -49.00
CA VAL A 1058 -44.69 -3.86 -50.23
C VAL A 1058 -44.14 -5.07 -50.99
N VAL A 1059 -43.51 -6.02 -50.27
CA VAL A 1059 -43.06 -7.31 -50.83
C VAL A 1059 -44.21 -8.03 -51.55
N ALA A 1060 -45.36 -8.20 -50.87
CA ALA A 1060 -46.53 -8.89 -51.43
C ALA A 1060 -47.14 -8.13 -52.62
N LYS A 1061 -47.30 -6.80 -52.53
CA LYS A 1061 -47.87 -5.97 -53.60
C LYS A 1061 -47.07 -6.04 -54.90
N ASN A 1062 -45.75 -6.14 -54.79
CA ASN A 1062 -44.84 -6.18 -55.94
C ASN A 1062 -44.48 -7.61 -56.39
N GLY A 1063 -45.06 -8.65 -55.78
CA GLY A 1063 -44.75 -10.06 -56.10
C GLY A 1063 -43.35 -10.52 -55.68
N MET A 1064 -42.69 -9.80 -54.78
CA MET A 1064 -41.26 -9.99 -54.46
C MET A 1064 -40.98 -11.01 -53.33
N VAL A 1065 -41.94 -11.89 -53.00
CA VAL A 1065 -41.87 -12.79 -51.83
C VAL A 1065 -40.68 -13.75 -51.89
N ASP A 1066 -40.40 -14.29 -53.08
CA ASP A 1066 -39.31 -15.26 -53.29
C ASP A 1066 -38.04 -14.62 -53.82
N MET A 1067 -38.05 -13.29 -54.00
CA MET A 1067 -36.89 -12.52 -54.46
C MET A 1067 -35.83 -12.45 -53.36
N ILE A 1068 -34.57 -12.45 -53.78
CA ILE A 1068 -33.38 -12.52 -52.92
C ILE A 1068 -32.63 -11.18 -53.02
N PRO A 1069 -32.10 -10.61 -51.91
CA PRO A 1069 -31.77 -9.18 -51.84
C PRO A 1069 -30.71 -8.67 -52.83
N VAL A 1070 -29.87 -9.56 -53.36
CA VAL A 1070 -28.68 -9.23 -54.16
C VAL A 1070 -29.00 -8.69 -55.56
N GLN A 1071 -30.23 -8.86 -56.07
CA GLN A 1071 -30.56 -8.50 -57.47
C GLN A 1071 -31.43 -7.25 -57.63
N GLN A 1072 -32.39 -7.01 -56.72
CA GLN A 1072 -33.27 -5.85 -56.73
C GLN A 1072 -33.66 -5.48 -55.30
N HIS A 1073 -33.41 -4.23 -54.90
CA HIS A 1073 -33.86 -3.69 -53.63
C HIS A 1073 -35.37 -3.47 -53.64
N LEU A 1074 -36.04 -3.64 -52.50
CA LEU A 1074 -37.44 -3.25 -52.35
C LEU A 1074 -37.60 -1.74 -52.58
N PRO A 1075 -38.66 -1.26 -53.27
CA PRO A 1075 -38.93 0.16 -53.45
C PRO A 1075 -39.52 0.78 -52.18
N MET A 1076 -38.75 0.70 -51.10
CA MET A 1076 -39.02 1.21 -49.76
C MET A 1076 -37.69 1.61 -49.15
N SER A 1077 -37.53 2.90 -48.87
CA SER A 1077 -36.28 3.45 -48.36
C SER A 1077 -35.95 2.90 -46.96
N VAL A 1078 -34.66 2.60 -46.75
CA VAL A 1078 -34.11 2.14 -45.47
C VAL A 1078 -34.39 3.08 -44.29
N PHE A 1079 -34.61 4.38 -44.56
CA PHE A 1079 -34.95 5.37 -43.53
C PHE A 1079 -36.31 5.13 -42.85
N TRP A 1080 -37.16 4.22 -43.35
CA TRP A 1080 -38.31 3.72 -42.58
C TRP A 1080 -37.92 3.01 -41.27
N LEU A 1081 -36.67 2.56 -41.14
CA LEU A 1081 -36.12 2.01 -39.90
C LEU A 1081 -35.60 3.10 -38.94
N ALA A 1082 -35.44 4.35 -39.39
CA ALA A 1082 -34.93 5.43 -38.53
C ALA A 1082 -35.75 5.64 -37.24
N PRO A 1083 -37.11 5.57 -37.23
CA PRO A 1083 -37.89 5.80 -36.01
C PRO A 1083 -37.68 4.77 -34.90
N GLN A 1084 -37.59 3.46 -35.21
CA GLN A 1084 -37.29 2.42 -34.21
C GLN A 1084 -35.90 2.65 -33.59
N PHE A 1085 -34.90 2.90 -34.43
CA PHE A 1085 -33.53 3.21 -33.99
C PHE A 1085 -33.45 4.49 -33.16
N ALA A 1086 -34.20 5.53 -33.54
CA ALA A 1086 -34.22 6.81 -32.84
C ALA A 1086 -34.89 6.73 -31.46
N VAL A 1087 -36.06 6.11 -31.39
CA VAL A 1087 -36.76 5.89 -30.10
C VAL A 1087 -35.92 4.99 -29.20
N PHE A 1088 -35.25 3.97 -29.74
CA PHE A 1088 -34.36 3.13 -28.95
C PHE A 1088 -33.12 3.87 -28.44
N GLY A 1089 -32.51 4.77 -29.22
CA GLY A 1089 -31.38 5.58 -28.74
C GLY A 1089 -31.74 6.46 -27.54
N ILE A 1090 -32.95 7.03 -27.52
CA ILE A 1090 -33.47 7.77 -26.36
C ILE A 1090 -33.77 6.82 -25.19
N ALA A 1091 -34.38 5.66 -25.47
CA ALA A 1091 -34.66 4.62 -24.48
C ALA A 1091 -33.39 4.15 -23.76
N ASP A 1092 -32.33 3.91 -24.53
CA ASP A 1092 -31.03 3.44 -24.05
C ASP A 1092 -30.33 4.52 -23.23
N MET A 1093 -30.32 5.78 -23.67
CA MET A 1093 -29.82 6.92 -22.87
C MET A 1093 -30.45 6.93 -21.45
N PHE A 1094 -31.77 6.91 -21.36
CA PHE A 1094 -32.48 6.94 -20.08
C PHE A 1094 -32.23 5.70 -19.21
N THR A 1095 -32.20 4.51 -19.83
CA THR A 1095 -32.01 3.24 -19.12
C THR A 1095 -30.56 3.09 -18.64
N TYR A 1096 -29.59 3.29 -19.52
CA TYR A 1096 -28.15 3.14 -19.26
C TYR A 1096 -27.68 4.11 -18.17
N VAL A 1097 -27.99 5.41 -18.32
CA VAL A 1097 -27.60 6.43 -17.33
C VAL A 1097 -28.28 6.17 -15.98
N GLY A 1098 -29.58 5.89 -15.98
CA GLY A 1098 -30.32 5.58 -14.74
C GLY A 1098 -29.80 4.34 -14.00
N LEU A 1099 -29.43 3.29 -14.72
CA LEU A 1099 -28.82 2.08 -14.11
C LEU A 1099 -27.41 2.34 -13.59
N MET A 1100 -26.57 3.09 -14.32
CA MET A 1100 -25.23 3.48 -13.84
C MET A 1100 -25.32 4.27 -12.53
N GLU A 1101 -26.18 5.28 -12.48
CA GLU A 1101 -26.41 6.09 -11.27
C GLU A 1101 -26.98 5.24 -10.12
N PHE A 1102 -27.91 4.33 -10.39
CA PHE A 1102 -28.46 3.41 -9.40
C PHE A 1102 -27.38 2.50 -8.80
N PHE A 1103 -26.65 1.75 -9.63
CA PHE A 1103 -25.62 0.82 -9.14
C PHE A 1103 -24.50 1.57 -8.41
N TYR A 1104 -24.04 2.72 -8.93
CA TYR A 1104 -22.98 3.50 -8.28
C TYR A 1104 -23.42 4.13 -6.95
N SER A 1105 -24.64 4.68 -6.88
CA SER A 1105 -25.14 5.34 -5.66
C SER A 1105 -25.49 4.35 -4.54
N GLN A 1106 -26.00 3.16 -4.88
CA GLN A 1106 -26.43 2.18 -3.90
C GLN A 1106 -25.33 1.16 -3.53
N ALA A 1107 -24.25 1.00 -4.33
CA ALA A 1107 -23.18 0.04 -4.04
C ALA A 1107 -22.42 0.35 -2.72
N PRO A 1108 -22.00 -0.67 -1.97
CA PRO A 1108 -21.01 -0.53 -0.90
C PRO A 1108 -19.73 0.16 -1.41
N ARG A 1109 -19.03 0.94 -0.58
CA ARG A 1109 -17.84 1.70 -1.01
C ARG A 1109 -16.81 0.84 -1.75
N ALA A 1110 -16.51 -0.33 -1.19
CA ALA A 1110 -15.55 -1.29 -1.74
C ALA A 1110 -15.99 -1.95 -3.06
N LEU A 1111 -17.25 -1.80 -3.48
CA LEU A 1111 -17.77 -2.26 -4.78
C LEU A 1111 -18.08 -1.12 -5.76
N LYS A 1112 -17.89 0.16 -5.40
CA LYS A 1112 -18.18 1.29 -6.30
C LYS A 1112 -17.34 1.25 -7.58
N SER A 1113 -16.09 0.81 -7.50
CA SER A 1113 -15.22 0.58 -8.67
C SER A 1113 -15.78 -0.49 -9.62
N MET A 1114 -16.52 -1.47 -9.08
CA MET A 1114 -17.14 -2.56 -9.83
C MET A 1114 -18.55 -2.24 -10.35
N SER A 1115 -19.12 -1.06 -10.05
CA SER A 1115 -20.53 -0.77 -10.37
C SER A 1115 -20.84 -0.82 -11.88
N SER A 1116 -19.86 -0.44 -12.72
CA SER A 1116 -19.92 -0.55 -14.18
C SER A 1116 -19.93 -1.99 -14.68
N SER A 1117 -19.28 -2.93 -13.97
CA SER A 1117 -19.24 -4.35 -14.33
C SER A 1117 -20.63 -5.01 -14.23
N PHE A 1118 -21.49 -4.55 -13.32
CA PHE A 1118 -22.89 -5.01 -13.29
C PHE A 1118 -23.64 -4.63 -14.57
N LEU A 1119 -23.44 -3.43 -15.12
CA LEU A 1119 -24.14 -3.05 -16.35
C LEU A 1119 -23.69 -3.90 -17.56
N TRP A 1120 -22.38 -4.14 -17.70
CA TRP A 1120 -21.86 -5.05 -18.73
C TRP A 1120 -22.38 -6.48 -18.58
N CYS A 1121 -22.50 -6.97 -17.34
CA CYS A 1121 -23.09 -8.27 -17.06
C CYS A 1121 -24.58 -8.35 -17.49
N SER A 1122 -25.36 -7.29 -17.27
CA SER A 1122 -26.75 -7.23 -17.76
C SER A 1122 -26.84 -7.21 -19.29
N LEU A 1123 -25.98 -6.44 -19.96
CA LEU A 1123 -25.87 -6.43 -21.42
C LEU A 1123 -25.53 -7.83 -21.95
N SER A 1124 -24.54 -8.49 -21.35
CA SER A 1124 -24.15 -9.87 -21.68
C SER A 1124 -25.33 -10.84 -21.64
N PHE A 1125 -26.07 -10.86 -20.53
CA PHE A 1125 -27.27 -11.69 -20.43
C PHE A 1125 -28.35 -11.29 -21.45
N GLY A 1126 -28.48 -10.01 -21.80
CA GLY A 1126 -29.40 -9.54 -22.84
C GLY A 1126 -29.09 -10.12 -24.23
N TYR A 1127 -27.81 -10.19 -24.60
CA TYR A 1127 -27.35 -10.83 -25.84
C TYR A 1127 -27.56 -12.35 -25.81
N PHE A 1128 -27.23 -13.04 -24.71
CA PHE A 1128 -27.52 -14.48 -24.60
C PHE A 1128 -29.02 -14.79 -24.59
N MET A 1129 -29.83 -13.93 -23.97
CA MET A 1129 -31.29 -14.03 -23.97
C MET A 1129 -31.86 -13.85 -25.39
N SER A 1130 -31.25 -13.01 -26.24
CA SER A 1130 -31.56 -12.96 -27.67
C SER A 1130 -31.39 -14.33 -28.34
N THR A 1131 -30.22 -14.96 -28.19
CA THR A 1131 -29.97 -16.32 -28.72
C THR A 1131 -31.02 -17.31 -28.25
N ILE A 1132 -31.33 -17.32 -26.95
CA ILE A 1132 -32.33 -18.22 -26.34
C ILE A 1132 -33.72 -17.98 -26.94
N ILE A 1133 -34.17 -16.74 -27.06
CA ILE A 1133 -35.51 -16.42 -27.60
C ILE A 1133 -35.60 -16.79 -29.08
N VAL A 1134 -34.57 -16.51 -29.90
CA VAL A 1134 -34.54 -16.90 -31.32
C VAL A 1134 -34.64 -18.42 -31.48
N GLN A 1135 -33.88 -19.18 -30.69
CA GLN A 1135 -33.93 -20.65 -30.70
C GLN A 1135 -35.28 -21.18 -30.20
N ALA A 1136 -35.81 -20.66 -29.10
CA ALA A 1136 -37.09 -21.06 -28.53
C ALA A 1136 -38.26 -20.78 -29.48
N VAL A 1137 -38.28 -19.60 -30.13
CA VAL A 1137 -39.29 -19.24 -31.14
C VAL A 1137 -39.21 -20.18 -32.33
N ASN A 1138 -38.03 -20.44 -32.90
CA ASN A 1138 -37.89 -21.36 -34.03
C ASN A 1138 -38.30 -22.80 -33.66
N ALA A 1139 -37.95 -23.27 -32.46
CA ALA A 1139 -38.38 -24.58 -31.97
C ALA A 1139 -39.91 -24.68 -31.79
N ALA A 1140 -40.53 -23.69 -31.14
CA ALA A 1140 -41.97 -23.66 -30.89
C ALA A 1140 -42.80 -23.50 -32.17
N THR A 1141 -42.25 -22.86 -33.20
CA THR A 1141 -42.96 -22.51 -34.44
C THR A 1141 -42.62 -23.43 -35.62
N LYS A 1142 -41.81 -24.48 -35.38
CA LYS A 1142 -41.29 -25.39 -36.41
C LYS A 1142 -42.35 -26.03 -37.31
N GLY A 1143 -43.55 -26.29 -36.79
CA GLY A 1143 -44.69 -26.82 -37.55
C GLY A 1143 -45.67 -25.77 -38.10
N ALA A 1144 -45.47 -24.48 -37.79
CA ALA A 1144 -46.41 -23.41 -38.11
C ALA A 1144 -46.08 -22.64 -39.41
N THR A 1145 -44.88 -22.85 -39.98
CA THR A 1145 -44.43 -22.23 -41.24
C THR A 1145 -43.80 -23.27 -42.16
N ALA A 1146 -43.95 -23.07 -43.47
CA ALA A 1146 -43.31 -23.93 -44.48
C ALA A 1146 -41.76 -23.85 -44.48
N SER A 1147 -41.19 -22.88 -43.76
CA SER A 1147 -39.74 -22.69 -43.56
C SER A 1147 -39.19 -23.41 -42.33
N GLY A 1148 -40.01 -24.08 -41.52
CA GLY A 1148 -39.54 -24.79 -40.32
C GLY A 1148 -39.29 -23.89 -39.09
N GLY A 1149 -39.94 -22.73 -39.03
CA GLY A 1149 -39.85 -21.75 -37.93
C GLY A 1149 -40.16 -20.32 -38.38
N TRP A 1150 -40.44 -19.41 -37.45
CA TRP A 1150 -40.66 -17.98 -37.75
C TRP A 1150 -39.44 -17.27 -38.33
N LEU A 1151 -38.24 -17.66 -37.95
CA LEU A 1151 -36.96 -17.05 -38.35
C LEU A 1151 -36.00 -18.10 -38.94
N ALA A 1152 -36.53 -19.19 -39.47
CA ALA A 1152 -35.75 -20.34 -39.93
C ALA A 1152 -35.51 -20.33 -41.46
N SER A 1153 -36.03 -19.34 -42.19
CA SER A 1153 -35.85 -19.28 -43.64
C SER A 1153 -34.47 -18.77 -44.03
N LYS A 1154 -34.01 -19.18 -45.22
CA LYS A 1154 -32.90 -18.52 -45.93
C LYS A 1154 -33.33 -17.19 -46.57
N ASN A 1155 -34.64 -16.90 -46.64
CA ASN A 1155 -35.17 -15.66 -47.18
C ASN A 1155 -36.06 -14.96 -46.14
N ILE A 1156 -35.55 -13.82 -45.63
CA ILE A 1156 -36.22 -12.94 -44.67
C ILE A 1156 -37.60 -12.43 -45.14
N ASN A 1157 -37.89 -12.45 -46.45
CA ASN A 1157 -39.21 -12.12 -46.99
C ASN A 1157 -40.28 -13.18 -46.64
N ARG A 1158 -39.89 -14.43 -46.42
CA ARG A 1158 -40.77 -15.52 -45.96
C ARG A 1158 -40.83 -15.66 -44.44
N ASP A 1159 -39.85 -15.15 -43.70
CA ASP A 1159 -39.83 -15.16 -42.24
C ASP A 1159 -40.95 -14.29 -41.62
N ARG A 1160 -41.32 -14.60 -40.37
CA ARG A 1160 -42.32 -13.90 -39.55
C ARG A 1160 -41.68 -12.95 -38.54
N LEU A 1161 -40.71 -12.16 -39.02
CA LEU A 1161 -40.04 -11.12 -38.22
C LEU A 1161 -41.04 -10.11 -37.61
N ASP A 1162 -42.17 -9.89 -38.29
CA ASP A 1162 -43.32 -9.12 -37.79
C ASP A 1162 -43.86 -9.63 -36.44
N LEU A 1163 -44.01 -10.95 -36.29
CA LEU A 1163 -44.51 -11.56 -35.04
C LEU A 1163 -43.42 -11.59 -33.96
N PHE A 1164 -42.16 -11.70 -34.34
CA PHE A 1164 -41.03 -11.70 -33.43
C PHE A 1164 -40.82 -10.32 -32.77
N PHE A 1165 -40.91 -9.22 -33.52
CA PHE A 1165 -40.88 -7.88 -32.92
C PHE A 1165 -42.09 -7.61 -32.02
N TRP A 1166 -43.30 -8.10 -32.37
CA TRP A 1166 -44.46 -8.04 -31.47
C TRP A 1166 -44.25 -8.84 -30.18
N LEU A 1167 -43.67 -10.04 -30.25
CA LEU A 1167 -43.30 -10.83 -29.07
C LEU A 1167 -42.36 -10.06 -28.13
N LEU A 1168 -41.36 -9.37 -28.69
CA LEU A 1168 -40.41 -8.57 -27.91
C LEU A 1168 -41.05 -7.30 -27.32
N ALA A 1169 -42.00 -6.67 -28.01
CA ALA A 1169 -42.78 -5.56 -27.46
C ALA A 1169 -43.63 -6.03 -26.26
N VAL A 1170 -44.30 -7.19 -26.36
CA VAL A 1170 -45.05 -7.80 -25.25
C VAL A 1170 -44.13 -8.20 -24.09
N LEU A 1171 -42.97 -8.82 -24.38
CA LEU A 1171 -42.00 -9.20 -23.36
C LEU A 1171 -41.43 -7.97 -22.63
N SER A 1172 -41.16 -6.89 -23.35
CA SER A 1172 -40.75 -5.60 -22.79
C SER A 1172 -41.84 -4.97 -21.91
N ALA A 1173 -43.11 -5.13 -22.27
CA ALA A 1173 -44.23 -4.65 -21.46
C ALA A 1173 -44.38 -5.45 -20.14
N LEU A 1174 -44.31 -6.78 -20.20
CA LEU A 1174 -44.30 -7.64 -19.01
C LEU A 1174 -43.09 -7.31 -18.10
N ASN A 1175 -41.93 -7.07 -18.70
CA ASN A 1175 -40.71 -6.65 -18.00
C ASN A 1175 -40.88 -5.28 -17.31
N PHE A 1176 -41.53 -4.31 -17.95
CA PHE A 1176 -41.82 -3.01 -17.35
C PHE A 1176 -42.74 -3.12 -16.12
N PHE A 1177 -43.79 -3.95 -16.17
CA PHE A 1177 -44.64 -4.19 -14.98
C PHE A 1177 -43.89 -4.92 -13.85
N ASN A 1178 -43.02 -5.87 -14.19
CA ASN A 1178 -42.13 -6.52 -13.22
C ASN A 1178 -41.17 -5.50 -12.56
N TYR A 1179 -40.58 -4.62 -13.37
CA TYR A 1179 -39.74 -3.51 -12.92
C TYR A 1179 -40.49 -2.58 -11.95
N LEU A 1180 -41.71 -2.15 -12.28
CA LEU A 1180 -42.51 -1.29 -11.40
C LEU A 1180 -42.77 -1.94 -10.03
N PHE A 1181 -43.06 -3.25 -10.00
CA PHE A 1181 -43.23 -3.99 -8.75
C PHE A 1181 -41.96 -3.90 -7.88
N TRP A 1182 -40.78 -4.22 -8.43
CA TRP A 1182 -39.52 -4.17 -7.67
C TRP A 1182 -39.07 -2.75 -7.32
N ALA A 1183 -39.26 -1.77 -8.21
CA ALA A 1183 -38.93 -0.37 -7.95
C ALA A 1183 -39.81 0.21 -6.83
N SER A 1184 -41.08 -0.19 -6.73
CA SER A 1184 -41.97 0.21 -5.63
C SER A 1184 -41.62 -0.44 -4.29
N TRP A 1185 -41.00 -1.64 -4.32
CA TRP A 1185 -40.53 -2.36 -3.13
C TRP A 1185 -39.15 -1.89 -2.63
N TYR A 1186 -38.30 -1.39 -3.52
CA TYR A 1186 -36.94 -0.96 -3.19
C TYR A 1186 -36.92 0.28 -2.30
N LYS A 1187 -36.22 0.20 -1.15
CA LYS A 1187 -36.02 1.34 -0.23
C LYS A 1187 -34.64 1.95 -0.42
N TYR A 1188 -34.62 3.23 -0.78
CA TYR A 1188 -33.41 4.05 -0.88
C TYR A 1188 -32.55 3.96 0.39
N LYS A 1189 -31.21 3.88 0.24
CA LYS A 1189 -30.28 4.15 1.34
C LYS A 1189 -30.39 5.64 1.72
N PRO A 1190 -30.57 6.00 3.01
CA PRO A 1190 -30.59 7.40 3.41
C PRO A 1190 -29.25 8.04 3.01
N ALA A 1191 -29.32 9.20 2.38
CA ALA A 1191 -28.12 9.97 2.05
C ALA A 1191 -27.43 10.38 3.35
N VAL A 1192 -26.11 10.17 3.42
CA VAL A 1192 -25.30 10.84 4.45
C VAL A 1192 -25.40 12.34 4.15
N PRO A 1193 -25.82 13.19 5.11
CA PRO A 1193 -25.84 14.62 4.89
C PRO A 1193 -24.44 15.09 4.49
N GLN A 1194 -24.32 15.75 3.33
CA GLN A 1194 -23.14 16.58 3.10
C GLN A 1194 -23.23 17.77 4.07
N PRO A 1195 -22.12 18.19 4.71
CA PRO A 1195 -22.12 19.44 5.47
C PRO A 1195 -22.54 20.59 4.56
N GLU A 1196 -23.44 21.45 5.04
CA GLU A 1196 -24.18 22.42 4.22
C GLU A 1196 -23.30 23.57 3.65
N ASP A 1197 -22.02 23.63 4.05
CA ASP A 1197 -21.10 24.72 3.74
C ASP A 1197 -20.64 24.76 2.26
N GLU A 1198 -20.62 23.63 1.53
CA GLU A 1198 -20.20 23.62 0.12
C GLU A 1198 -21.27 24.16 -0.85
N GLN A 1199 -22.56 24.22 -0.47
CA GLN A 1199 -23.63 24.60 -1.40
C GLN A 1199 -23.86 26.12 -1.56
N ARG A 1200 -23.22 26.97 -0.74
CA ARG A 1200 -23.34 28.44 -0.87
C ARG A 1200 -22.27 29.12 -1.74
N GLN A 1201 -21.32 28.37 -2.30
CA GLN A 1201 -20.24 28.93 -3.16
C GLN A 1201 -20.36 28.55 -4.65
N GLN A 1202 -21.48 27.95 -5.09
CA GLN A 1202 -21.76 27.67 -6.50
C GLN A 1202 -23.14 28.22 -6.92
N VAL A 1203 -23.29 29.54 -6.82
CA VAL A 1203 -24.34 30.36 -7.47
C VAL A 1203 -23.66 31.54 -8.15
#